data_AF-A0A6G0T5H8-F1
#
_entry.id   AF-A0A6G0T5H8-F1
#
_cell.length_a   1.000
_cell.length_b   1.000
_cell.length_c   1.000
_cell.angle_alpha   90.00
_cell.angle_beta   90.00
_cell.angle_gamma   90.00
#
_symmetry.space_group_name_H-M   'P 1'
#
loop_
_entity.id
_entity.type
_entity.pdbx_description
1 polymer ?
#
loop_
_entity_poly.entity_id
_entity_poly.type
_entity_poly.pdbx_seq_one_letter_code
_entity_poly.pdbx_strand_id
1 'polypeptide(L)'
;MFKVVSFKFVGIFRTLYQSTQFLEQLLTLVSTSCTLQKSVKILKLASPGHPKRWVFSNFYKHVKIHKAKLIRREEKNKIQTIDKFISCVPKKTSTITSLTNQPELIPNIAKPSSSNETQQDFHERRVIEADNSCVLIVPTPNTFKAVVITEVENTKSESKWTKTKYQRCEREKRRRERTLLNDKLPQPLITNFFPLLDKVSKLIDENINLHNLLINSIEDNKTLTLDNKVLNSNTLLKCLYECASKNQQNTKNNNRFDEQLKKFSVYLFIVRGRLLYETLHKNMNDALPSISTLFRFLDNTQSSVTEGCFRFEELRVFLIKRNLPPKVWISEDATRITGKIEYDTKSNKVIGFALPLENGCPLYNSFPATSAKTITEYFHTRIRANYAYVIMAQSLDDKAPPFCVAIYGTDNRFTNEDVMSRWNFMKLAAASQGIEIVGFSSDGDTRLLKAMQFQSGSMCTRENNLNVETANDWSWFSIGHPPIVFKDETNREIYIQDTVHIGTKLRTRFLKPNIVLPMGTYFASVYHLMELTRSHTKDKHLLTMTDLKPEDKMNFQSAQKMCSTKVLEILSQLPGTNATVAYLTIMNYILASFLDKELNIEERIYKIWFSVFVLRIWRAWLKNKKEYTIGNNFITNNCYSCVEINAHSLIRLVVQFRDDTNLTPDMFTIWNFSSQTCEQFFRATRSLTTFSTVVNFSMKGIISRLKRIETINTIKIELKNASSSISFAREKNTKYIPPYINFAIYTENNIVSIINRSCDDAKNMAKNLDSLN
;
A
#
# COMPACT_ATOMS: atom_id res chain seq x y z
N MET A 1 -29.46 33.79 39.07
CA MET A 1 -28.29 33.38 39.87
C MET A 1 -27.04 33.44 38.98
N PHE A 2 -25.95 34.05 39.48
CA PHE A 2 -24.55 34.10 38.96
C PHE A 2 -24.34 33.89 37.44
N LYS A 3 -24.01 34.89 36.59
CA LYS A 3 -23.02 36.00 36.63
C LYS A 3 -21.55 35.54 36.41
N VAL A 4 -20.93 36.17 35.42
CA VAL A 4 -19.60 35.89 34.80
C VAL A 4 -18.43 36.43 35.63
N VAL A 5 -17.25 35.79 35.58
CA VAL A 5 -15.89 36.38 35.42
C VAL A 5 -14.82 35.27 35.34
N SER A 6 -13.75 35.50 34.58
CA SER A 6 -12.60 34.59 34.40
C SER A 6 -11.50 34.83 35.43
N PHE A 7 -10.69 33.81 35.76
CA PHE A 7 -9.30 34.03 36.20
C PHE A 7 -8.36 32.86 35.89
N LYS A 8 -7.07 33.19 35.82
CA LYS A 8 -5.92 32.36 35.36
C LYS A 8 -5.63 31.16 36.28
N PHE A 9 -5.14 30.06 35.69
CA PHE A 9 -4.29 29.09 36.40
C PHE A 9 -2.88 29.05 35.78
N VAL A 10 -1.96 29.81 36.38
CA VAL A 10 -0.52 29.70 36.15
C VAL A 10 -0.01 28.68 37.18
N GLY A 11 0.43 27.48 36.74
CA GLY A 11 0.79 26.45 37.73
C GLY A 11 1.48 25.15 37.27
N ILE A 12 1.72 24.90 35.97
CA ILE A 12 2.29 23.61 35.48
C ILE A 12 3.56 23.81 34.61
N PHE A 13 4.18 25.01 34.63
CA PHE A 13 5.39 25.29 33.85
C PHE A 13 6.71 25.41 34.65
N ARG A 14 6.68 25.28 35.99
CA ARG A 14 7.89 25.45 36.82
C ARG A 14 8.63 24.14 37.16
N THR A 15 7.98 22.98 37.03
CA THR A 15 8.56 21.66 37.39
C THR A 15 9.28 20.95 36.24
N LEU A 16 9.15 21.43 35.00
CA LEU A 16 9.81 20.86 33.81
C LEU A 16 11.14 21.53 33.45
N TYR A 17 11.48 22.66 34.07
CA TYR A 17 12.69 23.44 33.78
C TYR A 17 13.88 23.06 34.68
N GLN A 18 13.65 22.41 35.83
CA GLN A 18 14.73 21.91 36.70
C GLN A 18 15.28 20.55 36.27
N SER A 19 14.52 19.77 35.47
CA SER A 19 14.99 18.47 34.94
C SER A 19 15.97 18.58 33.77
N THR A 20 16.05 19.74 33.10
CA THR A 20 16.97 19.98 31.98
C THR A 20 18.37 20.39 32.45
N GLN A 21 18.49 21.25 33.48
CA GLN A 21 19.80 21.64 34.03
C GLN A 21 20.59 20.46 34.63
N PHE A 22 19.90 19.48 35.23
CA PHE A 22 20.56 18.29 35.77
C PHE A 22 21.08 17.33 34.68
N LEU A 23 20.57 17.44 33.45
CA LEU A 23 21.05 16.65 32.31
C LEU A 23 22.27 17.28 31.63
N GLU A 24 22.38 18.62 31.62
CA GLU A 24 23.56 19.31 31.08
C GLU A 24 24.80 19.10 31.94
N GLN A 25 24.70 19.18 33.27
CA GLN A 25 25.84 18.91 34.17
C GLN A 25 26.37 17.47 34.10
N LEU A 26 25.53 16.50 33.68
CA LEU A 26 25.93 15.11 33.48
C LEU A 26 26.62 14.86 32.14
N LEU A 27 26.48 15.77 31.17
CA LEU A 27 27.11 15.68 29.84
C LEU A 27 28.50 16.33 29.79
N THR A 28 28.79 17.30 30.66
CA THR A 28 30.13 17.94 30.75
C THR A 28 31.20 17.09 31.45
N LEU A 29 30.83 15.94 32.04
CA LEU A 29 31.71 15.12 32.90
C LEU A 29 32.22 13.82 32.26
N VAL A 30 32.03 13.63 30.95
CA VAL A 30 32.41 12.40 30.21
C VAL A 30 33.49 12.63 29.14
N SER A 31 34.02 13.86 29.04
CA SER A 31 35.13 14.21 28.13
C SER A 31 36.52 14.17 28.82
N THR A 32 36.74 13.21 29.71
CA THR A 32 38.08 12.85 30.24
C THR A 32 38.16 11.36 30.53
N SER A 33 39.33 10.77 30.28
CA SER A 33 39.62 9.35 30.48
C SER A 33 39.45 8.92 31.95
N CYS A 34 38.58 7.93 32.21
CA CYS A 34 38.46 7.33 33.55
C CYS A 34 38.19 5.82 33.50
N THR A 35 39.10 5.06 34.11
CA THR A 35 39.06 3.59 34.27
C THR A 35 38.14 3.17 35.42
N LEU A 36 36.85 2.98 35.13
CA LEU A 36 35.85 2.60 36.15
C LEU A 36 35.88 1.09 36.50
N GLN A 37 36.79 0.71 37.39
CA GLN A 37 36.63 -0.49 38.23
C GLN A 37 35.60 -0.24 39.35
N LYS A 38 34.31 -0.43 39.09
CA LYS A 38 33.27 -0.76 40.11
C LYS A 38 31.93 -1.12 39.46
N SER A 39 31.16 -2.00 40.12
CA SER A 39 29.88 -2.50 39.61
C SER A 39 28.71 -1.58 39.98
N VAL A 40 28.14 -0.90 38.99
CA VAL A 40 26.97 -0.01 39.19
C VAL A 40 25.69 -0.84 39.35
N LYS A 41 25.10 -0.85 40.55
CA LYS A 41 23.73 -1.35 40.80
C LYS A 41 22.70 -0.26 40.52
N ILE A 42 21.92 -0.42 39.45
CA ILE A 42 20.77 0.45 39.15
C ILE A 42 19.55 -0.08 39.91
N LEU A 43 19.09 0.66 40.93
CA LEU A 43 17.83 0.42 41.61
C LEU A 43 16.65 1.05 40.84
N LYS A 44 15.46 0.51 41.05
CA LYS A 44 14.29 0.75 40.21
C LYS A 44 13.18 1.44 41.00
N LEU A 45 13.00 2.74 40.81
CA LEU A 45 11.75 3.40 41.23
C LEU A 45 10.58 2.94 40.36
N ALA A 46 9.42 2.78 40.98
CA ALA A 46 8.16 2.51 40.33
C ALA A 46 7.17 3.62 40.65
N SER A 47 6.76 4.39 39.64
CA SER A 47 5.64 5.32 39.76
C SER A 47 4.31 4.55 39.73
N PRO A 48 3.32 4.87 40.58
CA PRO A 48 1.97 4.31 40.47
C PRO A 48 1.25 4.85 39.22
N GLY A 49 0.37 4.04 38.62
CA GLY A 49 -0.66 4.54 37.68
C GLY A 49 -0.50 4.28 36.18
N HIS A 50 0.62 3.76 35.68
CA HIS A 50 0.78 3.49 34.23
C HIS A 50 1.18 2.03 33.88
N PRO A 51 0.52 1.40 32.87
CA PRO A 51 0.91 0.09 32.38
C PRO A 51 2.24 0.17 31.62
N LYS A 52 3.23 -0.57 32.15
CA LYS A 52 4.66 -0.55 31.76
C LYS A 52 4.89 -0.86 30.27
N ARG A 53 4.96 0.16 29.41
CA ARG A 53 5.39 0.03 28.00
C ARG A 53 6.79 0.64 27.79
N TRP A 54 7.80 -0.22 27.65
CA TRP A 54 9.21 0.16 27.60
C TRP A 54 9.68 0.49 26.17
N VAL A 55 10.22 1.69 25.95
CA VAL A 55 10.85 2.07 24.66
C VAL A 55 12.35 1.71 24.61
N PHE A 56 13.07 1.77 25.74
CA PHE A 56 14.52 1.53 25.82
C PHE A 56 14.99 0.07 25.60
N SER A 57 14.07 -0.91 25.54
CA SER A 57 14.48 -2.33 25.49
C SER A 57 15.21 -2.75 24.20
N ASN A 58 15.01 -2.02 23.10
CA ASN A 58 15.67 -2.31 21.83
C ASN A 58 17.12 -1.82 21.79
N PHE A 59 17.42 -0.63 22.33
CA PHE A 59 18.79 -0.13 22.43
C PHE A 59 19.63 -1.00 23.37
N TYR A 60 19.10 -1.34 24.55
CA TYR A 60 19.81 -2.24 25.48
C TYR A 60 20.02 -3.65 24.89
N LYS A 61 19.04 -4.20 24.14
CA LYS A 61 19.25 -5.45 23.39
C LYS A 61 20.32 -5.30 22.31
N HIS A 62 20.34 -4.19 21.57
CA HIS A 62 21.35 -3.94 20.54
C HIS A 62 22.75 -3.87 21.15
N VAL A 63 22.96 -3.07 22.20
CA VAL A 63 24.24 -2.96 22.92
C VAL A 63 24.66 -4.31 23.51
N LYS A 64 23.73 -5.08 24.10
CA LYS A 64 24.04 -6.41 24.66
C LYS A 64 24.38 -7.45 23.59
N ILE A 65 23.74 -7.38 22.41
CA ILE A 65 24.10 -8.20 21.23
C ILE A 65 25.46 -7.76 20.66
N HIS A 66 25.77 -6.47 20.67
CA HIS A 66 27.05 -5.94 20.19
C HIS A 66 28.21 -6.36 21.09
N LYS A 67 28.09 -6.21 22.42
CA LYS A 67 29.06 -6.74 23.39
C LYS A 67 29.22 -8.26 23.26
N ALA A 68 28.13 -9.02 23.12
CA ALA A 68 28.20 -10.47 22.92
C ALA A 68 28.80 -10.88 21.56
N LYS A 69 28.81 -10.01 20.55
CA LYS A 69 29.49 -10.23 19.27
C LYS A 69 30.97 -9.82 19.29
N LEU A 70 31.35 -8.82 20.09
CA LEU A 70 32.75 -8.45 20.34
C LEU A 70 33.48 -9.56 21.10
N ILE A 71 32.92 -9.99 22.24
CA ILE A 71 33.46 -11.10 23.05
C ILE A 71 33.60 -12.38 22.19
N ARG A 72 32.61 -12.69 21.36
CA ARG A 72 32.69 -13.85 20.43
C ARG A 72 33.62 -13.68 19.23
N ARG A 73 34.08 -12.45 18.93
CA ARG A 73 35.16 -12.21 17.94
C ARG A 73 36.53 -12.35 18.60
N GLU A 74 36.68 -11.89 19.84
CA GLU A 74 37.87 -12.09 20.66
C GLU A 74 38.07 -13.58 21.00
N GLU A 75 37.01 -14.33 21.31
CA GLU A 75 37.04 -15.79 21.52
C GLU A 75 37.33 -16.57 20.22
N LYS A 76 36.84 -16.11 19.06
CA LYS A 76 37.10 -16.79 17.77
C LYS A 76 38.49 -16.51 17.19
N ASN A 77 39.12 -15.40 17.57
CA ASN A 77 40.48 -15.06 17.12
C ASN A 77 41.57 -15.71 18.00
N LYS A 78 41.23 -16.60 18.94
CA LYS A 78 42.18 -17.37 19.76
C LYS A 78 42.42 -18.82 19.30
N ILE A 79 41.83 -19.24 18.16
CA ILE A 79 42.10 -20.57 17.58
C ILE A 79 42.44 -20.43 16.08
N GLN A 80 43.60 -19.84 15.81
CA GLN A 80 44.47 -20.15 14.67
C GLN A 80 45.86 -19.58 14.99
N THR A 81 46.89 -20.41 14.90
CA THR A 81 48.23 -20.14 15.44
C THR A 81 49.00 -19.10 14.61
N ILE A 82 49.36 -17.99 15.25
CA ILE A 82 50.29 -16.99 14.68
C ILE A 82 51.77 -17.42 14.82
N ASP A 83 52.06 -18.47 15.61
CA ASP A 83 53.40 -19.06 15.81
C ASP A 83 53.96 -19.85 14.60
N LYS A 84 53.34 -19.75 13.42
CA LYS A 84 53.87 -20.28 12.15
C LYS A 84 54.07 -19.24 11.05
N PHE A 85 54.00 -17.94 11.37
CA PHE A 85 54.28 -16.87 10.39
C PHE A 85 55.52 -16.03 10.71
N ILE A 86 56.24 -16.30 11.81
CA ILE A 86 57.50 -15.62 12.18
C ILE A 86 58.58 -16.64 12.54
N SER A 87 58.93 -17.52 11.60
CA SER A 87 60.07 -18.45 11.76
C SER A 87 60.63 -19.02 10.43
N CYS A 88 60.53 -18.29 9.32
CA CYS A 88 61.14 -18.65 8.04
C CYS A 88 61.71 -17.43 7.28
N VAL A 89 62.88 -16.93 7.71
CA VAL A 89 63.78 -16.15 6.83
C VAL A 89 65.20 -16.69 7.02
N PRO A 90 65.78 -17.38 6.02
CA PRO A 90 67.19 -17.77 6.08
C PRO A 90 68.07 -16.54 5.80
N LYS A 91 69.13 -16.37 6.59
CA LYS A 91 70.20 -15.41 6.29
C LYS A 91 70.93 -15.86 5.01
N LYS A 92 71.02 -14.99 4.00
CA LYS A 92 72.16 -14.97 3.07
C LYS A 92 72.48 -13.55 2.61
N THR A 93 73.77 -13.23 2.68
CA THR A 93 74.43 -12.02 2.21
C THR A 93 74.47 -11.94 0.68
N SER A 94 74.36 -10.72 0.12
CA SER A 94 75.45 -10.03 -0.62
C SER A 94 74.99 -9.11 -1.78
N THR A 95 75.77 -8.04 -1.99
CA THR A 95 76.01 -7.29 -3.26
C THR A 95 74.93 -6.36 -3.89
N ILE A 96 75.07 -5.07 -3.57
CA ILE A 96 75.18 -3.89 -4.45
C ILE A 96 74.91 -4.06 -5.98
N THR A 97 73.95 -3.29 -6.53
CA THR A 97 74.07 -2.32 -7.66
C THR A 97 72.70 -1.65 -7.88
N SER A 98 72.50 -0.37 -7.51
CA SER A 98 72.62 0.83 -8.36
C SER A 98 71.58 0.95 -9.50
N LEU A 99 70.66 1.91 -9.40
CA LEU A 99 70.44 2.95 -10.42
C LEU A 99 69.46 4.04 -9.94
N THR A 100 70.02 5.24 -9.90
CA THR A 100 69.49 6.59 -9.72
C THR A 100 68.17 6.92 -10.42
N ASN A 101 67.34 7.79 -9.81
CA ASN A 101 67.21 9.19 -10.24
C ASN A 101 66.40 10.06 -9.24
N GLN A 102 67.11 11.02 -8.63
CA GLN A 102 66.65 12.33 -8.10
C GLN A 102 66.54 13.32 -9.32
N PRO A 103 66.15 14.62 -9.23
CA PRO A 103 66.16 15.55 -8.07
C PRO A 103 64.86 16.39 -7.86
N GLU A 104 64.47 16.71 -6.63
CA GLU A 104 64.74 17.91 -5.80
C GLU A 104 63.68 19.03 -5.89
N LEU A 105 63.25 19.52 -4.72
CA LEU A 105 63.28 20.95 -4.35
C LEU A 105 63.01 21.13 -2.84
N ILE A 106 63.98 21.73 -2.16
CA ILE A 106 64.07 22.14 -0.74
C ILE A 106 64.36 23.68 -0.85
N PRO A 107 63.98 24.64 0.05
CA PRO A 107 64.42 24.56 1.45
C PRO A 107 63.74 25.33 2.62
N ASN A 108 63.97 24.78 3.83
CA ASN A 108 64.13 25.43 5.16
C ASN A 108 62.90 26.20 5.76
N ILE A 109 62.81 26.59 7.05
CA ILE A 109 63.77 26.94 8.12
C ILE A 109 63.25 26.55 9.55
N ALA A 110 64.18 26.25 10.48
CA ALA A 110 64.16 26.34 11.97
C ALA A 110 63.37 25.37 12.90
N LYS A 111 64.14 24.73 13.80
CA LYS A 111 63.91 24.60 15.26
C LYS A 111 64.89 25.57 15.98
N PRO A 112 64.75 25.92 17.28
CA PRO A 112 65.29 25.07 18.36
C PRO A 112 64.53 25.06 19.72
N SER A 113 65.05 24.21 20.63
CA SER A 113 65.07 24.25 22.12
C SER A 113 63.79 23.98 22.94
N SER A 114 63.81 23.29 24.09
CA SER A 114 64.88 22.54 24.82
C SER A 114 64.28 21.67 25.97
N SER A 115 65.08 20.76 26.58
CA SER A 115 65.07 20.34 28.02
C SER A 115 63.77 19.81 28.69
N ASN A 116 63.69 18.71 29.47
CA ASN A 116 64.60 17.69 30.04
C ASN A 116 63.77 16.36 30.16
N GLU A 117 64.27 15.15 29.94
CA GLU A 117 65.20 14.32 30.75
C GLU A 117 64.74 13.91 32.17
N THR A 118 64.26 12.66 32.28
CA THR A 118 64.64 11.58 33.24
C THR A 118 63.78 10.34 32.87
N GLN A 119 64.27 9.12 32.53
CA GLN A 119 65.05 8.13 33.33
C GLN A 119 64.38 7.81 34.69
N GLN A 120 64.30 6.61 35.28
CA GLN A 120 64.62 5.20 34.93
C GLN A 120 63.92 4.29 36.01
N ASP A 121 63.71 2.97 35.91
CA ASP A 121 64.07 1.98 34.89
C ASP A 121 63.15 0.72 34.89
N PHE A 122 63.46 -0.22 33.99
CA PHE A 122 63.19 -1.66 33.93
C PHE A 122 63.16 -2.47 35.25
N HIS A 123 62.35 -3.54 35.27
CA HIS A 123 62.88 -4.91 35.40
C HIS A 123 61.92 -6.03 34.92
N GLU A 124 62.47 -6.97 34.15
CA GLU A 124 61.84 -8.26 33.80
C GLU A 124 61.85 -9.24 34.99
N ARG A 125 60.93 -10.25 35.01
CA ARG A 125 61.27 -11.68 34.79
C ARG A 125 60.13 -12.70 35.04
N ARG A 126 60.00 -13.62 34.07
CA ARG A 126 59.77 -15.09 34.15
C ARG A 126 58.60 -15.69 34.96
N VAL A 127 57.60 -16.17 34.21
CA VAL A 127 57.06 -17.55 34.13
C VAL A 127 57.30 -18.53 35.29
N ILE A 128 56.21 -19.06 35.87
CA ILE A 128 56.03 -20.49 36.21
C ILE A 128 54.57 -20.88 35.86
N GLU A 129 54.34 -22.02 35.20
CA GLU A 129 53.02 -22.65 35.06
C GLU A 129 52.81 -23.68 36.16
N ALA A 130 51.63 -23.69 36.80
CA ALA A 130 51.16 -24.79 37.64
C ALA A 130 49.62 -24.79 37.81
N ASP A 131 49.01 -25.87 37.32
CA ASP A 131 47.81 -26.59 37.77
C ASP A 131 46.47 -25.91 38.15
N ASN A 132 45.41 -26.61 37.74
CA ASN A 132 44.00 -26.23 37.88
C ASN A 132 43.51 -26.20 39.35
N SER A 133 43.49 -25.01 39.97
CA SER A 133 42.55 -24.74 41.06
C SER A 133 42.10 -23.26 41.07
N CYS A 134 40.81 -23.01 40.86
CA CYS A 134 40.24 -21.66 40.96
C CYS A 134 39.85 -21.35 42.40
N VAL A 135 40.79 -20.80 43.17
CA VAL A 135 40.53 -20.26 44.51
C VAL A 135 39.73 -18.95 44.40
N LEU A 136 38.52 -18.92 44.94
CA LEU A 136 37.68 -17.72 45.03
C LEU A 136 37.97 -16.96 46.34
N ILE A 137 38.91 -16.03 46.30
CA ILE A 137 39.16 -15.11 47.43
C ILE A 137 38.10 -14.01 47.41
N VAL A 138 37.22 -14.01 48.42
CA VAL A 138 36.30 -12.89 48.71
C VAL A 138 36.84 -12.13 49.92
N PRO A 139 37.15 -10.83 49.81
CA PRO A 139 37.56 -10.05 50.97
C PRO A 139 36.35 -9.64 51.81
N THR A 140 36.31 -10.11 53.06
CA THR A 140 35.55 -9.49 54.16
C THR A 140 36.51 -9.20 55.31
N PRO A 141 36.40 -8.04 55.99
CA PRO A 141 37.28 -7.73 57.10
C PRO A 141 37.01 -8.65 58.29
N ASN A 142 38.08 -9.20 58.85
CA ASN A 142 38.17 -9.83 60.17
C ASN A 142 37.33 -11.11 60.41
N THR A 143 37.82 -12.26 59.92
CA THR A 143 38.16 -13.48 60.71
C THR A 143 38.30 -14.70 59.80
N PHE A 144 39.32 -15.54 60.02
CA PHE A 144 39.55 -16.78 59.27
C PHE A 144 38.78 -17.95 59.89
N LYS A 145 37.93 -18.61 59.10
CA LYS A 145 37.54 -20.01 59.31
C LYS A 145 37.57 -20.74 57.97
N ALA A 146 38.46 -21.73 57.85
CA ALA A 146 38.45 -22.65 56.73
C ALA A 146 37.30 -23.66 56.92
N VAL A 147 36.45 -23.83 55.90
CA VAL A 147 35.47 -24.90 55.83
C VAL A 147 35.85 -25.76 54.63
N VAL A 148 36.32 -26.98 54.92
CA VAL A 148 36.54 -28.01 53.90
C VAL A 148 35.18 -28.52 53.46
N ILE A 149 34.90 -28.46 52.15
CA ILE A 149 33.75 -29.14 51.55
C ILE A 149 34.29 -30.34 50.79
N THR A 150 34.00 -31.53 51.30
CA THR A 150 34.30 -32.80 50.66
C THR A 150 33.46 -33.02 49.40
N GLU A 151 33.92 -33.95 48.56
CA GLU A 151 33.44 -34.21 47.21
C GLU A 151 31.92 -34.48 47.13
N VAL A 152 31.29 -33.96 46.08
CA VAL A 152 29.90 -34.30 45.72
C VAL A 152 29.89 -34.87 44.31
N GLU A 153 29.24 -36.02 44.16
CA GLU A 153 29.29 -36.86 42.96
C GLU A 153 28.84 -36.18 41.66
N ASN A 154 29.52 -36.56 40.58
CA ASN A 154 29.45 -35.89 39.28
C ASN A 154 28.23 -36.33 38.45
N THR A 155 27.03 -35.92 38.87
CA THR A 155 25.81 -36.14 38.08
C THR A 155 25.71 -35.12 36.93
N LYS A 156 25.77 -35.59 35.68
CA LYS A 156 25.61 -34.77 34.47
C LYS A 156 24.22 -34.13 34.43
N SER A 157 24.07 -32.93 34.99
CA SER A 157 22.78 -32.23 34.98
C SER A 157 22.41 -31.81 33.54
N GLU A 158 21.32 -32.38 33.01
CA GLU A 158 20.78 -31.94 31.73
C GLU A 158 20.42 -30.46 31.78
N SER A 159 20.95 -29.70 30.82
CA SER A 159 20.61 -28.29 30.63
C SER A 159 19.10 -28.08 30.64
N LYS A 160 18.61 -27.17 31.49
CA LYS A 160 17.17 -26.83 31.52
C LYS A 160 16.59 -26.42 30.16
N TRP A 161 17.43 -26.10 29.17
CA TRP A 161 17.02 -25.75 27.81
C TRP A 161 16.76 -26.95 26.89
N THR A 162 17.25 -28.17 27.19
CA THR A 162 16.91 -29.39 26.43
C THR A 162 15.52 -29.90 26.80
N LYS A 163 15.14 -29.79 28.08
CA LYS A 163 13.82 -30.18 28.60
C LYS A 163 12.69 -29.53 27.80
N THR A 164 11.76 -30.36 27.30
CA THR A 164 10.63 -30.02 26.40
C THR A 164 9.88 -28.76 26.83
N LYS A 165 9.62 -28.61 28.14
CA LYS A 165 9.01 -27.42 28.76
C LYS A 165 9.65 -26.09 28.31
N TYR A 166 10.96 -26.05 28.09
CA TYR A 166 11.69 -24.83 27.71
C TYR A 166 11.96 -24.71 26.21
N GLN A 167 11.54 -25.67 25.38
CA GLN A 167 11.57 -25.53 23.94
C GLN A 167 10.67 -24.37 23.48
N ARG A 168 11.00 -23.79 22.31
CA ARG A 168 10.32 -22.59 21.80
C ARG A 168 8.86 -22.88 21.40
N CYS A 169 8.61 -24.07 20.84
CA CYS A 169 7.28 -24.59 20.50
C CYS A 169 6.36 -24.66 21.74
N GLU A 170 6.83 -25.30 22.82
CA GLU A 170 6.07 -25.47 24.07
C GLU A 170 5.89 -24.17 24.85
N ARG A 171 6.80 -23.20 24.73
CA ARG A 171 6.57 -21.84 25.25
C ARG A 171 5.49 -21.09 24.48
N GLU A 172 5.45 -21.20 23.14
CA GLU A 172 4.39 -20.60 22.32
C GLU A 172 3.06 -21.38 22.34
N LYS A 173 3.07 -22.66 22.73
CA LYS A 173 1.87 -23.46 23.02
C LYS A 173 1.23 -23.00 24.33
N ARG A 174 1.98 -23.00 25.44
CA ARG A 174 1.51 -22.53 26.75
C ARG A 174 1.14 -21.04 26.77
N ARG A 175 1.74 -20.23 25.89
CA ARG A 175 1.30 -18.84 25.67
C ARG A 175 -0.08 -18.76 24.99
N ARG A 176 -0.36 -19.63 24.01
CA ARG A 176 -1.67 -19.72 23.33
C ARG A 176 -2.77 -20.23 24.26
N GLU A 177 -2.48 -21.30 24.99
CA GLU A 177 -3.39 -21.85 26.01
C GLU A 177 -3.78 -20.77 27.03
N ARG A 178 -2.80 -19.99 27.52
CA ARG A 178 -3.05 -18.86 28.43
C ARG A 178 -3.85 -17.69 27.85
N THR A 179 -3.93 -17.54 26.53
CA THR A 179 -4.77 -16.51 25.89
C THR A 179 -6.19 -16.97 25.58
N LEU A 180 -6.52 -18.24 25.83
CA LEU A 180 -7.84 -18.83 25.58
C LEU A 180 -8.60 -19.16 26.90
N LEU A 181 -7.94 -19.04 28.06
CA LEU A 181 -8.47 -19.36 29.39
C LEU A 181 -9.45 -18.29 29.94
N ASN A 182 -10.52 -18.00 29.21
CA ASN A 182 -11.78 -17.56 29.84
C ASN A 182 -12.68 -18.78 30.08
N ASP A 183 -12.75 -19.69 29.11
CA ASP A 183 -13.50 -20.94 29.23
C ASP A 183 -12.55 -22.10 29.53
N LYS A 184 -12.80 -22.84 30.63
CA LYS A 184 -11.91 -23.90 31.14
C LYS A 184 -11.91 -25.20 30.31
N LEU A 185 -12.42 -25.18 29.08
CA LEU A 185 -12.54 -26.34 28.21
C LEU A 185 -11.38 -26.39 27.20
N PRO A 186 -10.62 -27.49 27.08
CA PRO A 186 -9.62 -27.64 26.05
C PRO A 186 -10.31 -27.72 24.67
N GLN A 187 -9.83 -26.93 23.72
CA GLN A 187 -10.33 -26.99 22.33
C GLN A 187 -10.14 -28.42 21.78
N PRO A 188 -11.21 -29.11 21.33
CA PRO A 188 -11.07 -30.44 20.78
C PRO A 188 -10.26 -30.38 19.48
N LEU A 189 -9.19 -31.17 19.40
CA LEU A 189 -8.41 -31.32 18.18
C LEU A 189 -9.15 -32.29 17.25
N ILE A 190 -9.04 -32.10 15.93
CA ILE A 190 -9.70 -33.02 14.97
C ILE A 190 -9.18 -34.46 15.12
N THR A 191 -7.93 -34.63 15.56
CA THR A 191 -7.33 -35.92 15.90
C THR A 191 -8.00 -36.63 17.08
N ASN A 192 -8.71 -35.90 17.96
CA ASN A 192 -9.45 -36.51 19.08
C ASN A 192 -10.66 -37.32 18.57
N PHE A 193 -11.09 -37.07 17.33
CA PHE A 193 -12.18 -37.81 16.68
C PHE A 193 -11.68 -38.98 15.82
N PHE A 194 -10.36 -39.13 15.61
CA PHE A 194 -9.82 -40.27 14.84
C PHE A 194 -10.07 -41.61 15.55
N PRO A 195 -9.84 -41.78 16.86
CA PRO A 195 -10.22 -43.02 17.56
C PRO A 195 -11.73 -43.27 17.61
N LEU A 196 -12.55 -42.23 17.40
CA LEU A 196 -14.01 -42.35 17.24
C LEU A 196 -14.36 -42.84 15.84
N LEU A 197 -13.71 -42.30 14.80
CA LEU A 197 -13.85 -42.78 13.42
C LEU A 197 -13.36 -44.23 13.27
N ASP A 198 -12.23 -44.60 13.88
CA ASP A 198 -11.71 -45.97 13.87
C ASP A 198 -12.66 -46.95 14.58
N LYS A 199 -13.28 -46.52 15.69
CA LYS A 199 -14.33 -47.30 16.38
C LYS A 199 -15.62 -47.40 15.56
N VAL A 200 -16.03 -46.34 14.88
CA VAL A 200 -17.19 -46.35 13.99
C VAL A 200 -16.92 -47.24 12.78
N SER A 201 -15.72 -47.20 12.19
CA SER A 201 -15.33 -48.12 11.12
C SER A 201 -15.39 -49.57 11.60
N LYS A 202 -14.77 -49.89 12.75
CA LYS A 202 -14.87 -51.23 13.33
C LYS A 202 -16.31 -51.67 13.61
N LEU A 203 -17.15 -50.79 14.14
CA LEU A 203 -18.57 -51.10 14.38
C LEU A 203 -19.39 -51.24 13.09
N ILE A 204 -18.91 -50.71 11.96
CA ILE A 204 -19.47 -50.94 10.62
C ILE A 204 -18.97 -52.30 10.09
N ASP A 205 -17.68 -52.60 10.24
CA ASP A 205 -17.04 -53.85 9.79
C ASP A 205 -17.54 -55.08 10.58
N GLU A 206 -17.75 -54.94 11.89
CA GLU A 206 -18.23 -55.99 12.81
C GLU A 206 -19.75 -56.27 12.68
N ASN A 207 -20.51 -55.35 12.07
CA ASN A 207 -21.97 -55.37 12.12
C ASN A 207 -22.57 -55.49 10.71
N ILE A 208 -22.48 -56.71 10.16
CA ILE A 208 -22.86 -57.08 8.78
C ILE A 208 -24.24 -56.55 8.36
N ASN A 209 -25.24 -56.56 9.25
CA ASN A 209 -26.56 -55.99 8.95
C ASN A 209 -26.54 -54.47 8.75
N LEU A 210 -25.73 -53.75 9.53
CA LEU A 210 -25.58 -52.30 9.43
C LEU A 210 -24.76 -51.91 8.18
N HIS A 211 -23.74 -52.70 7.86
CA HIS A 211 -22.97 -52.61 6.62
C HIS A 211 -23.86 -52.83 5.39
N ASN A 212 -24.70 -53.89 5.39
CA ASN A 212 -25.60 -54.20 4.29
C ASN A 212 -26.75 -53.19 4.16
N LEU A 213 -27.30 -52.68 5.27
CA LEU A 213 -28.35 -51.64 5.23
C LEU A 213 -27.80 -50.32 4.66
N LEU A 214 -26.55 -49.98 4.97
CA LEU A 214 -25.85 -48.85 4.34
C LEU A 214 -25.55 -49.10 2.87
N ILE A 215 -25.06 -50.29 2.48
CA ILE A 215 -24.85 -50.64 1.07
C ILE A 215 -26.17 -50.56 0.29
N ASN A 216 -27.26 -51.16 0.78
CA ASN A 216 -28.56 -51.09 0.11
C ASN A 216 -29.05 -49.64 -0.05
N SER A 217 -28.88 -48.78 0.97
CA SER A 217 -29.22 -47.34 0.85
C SER A 217 -28.35 -46.57 -0.16
N ILE A 218 -27.15 -47.09 -0.45
CA ILE A 218 -26.21 -46.55 -1.44
C ILE A 218 -26.52 -47.12 -2.84
N GLU A 219 -26.95 -48.38 -2.95
CA GLU A 219 -27.35 -49.04 -4.20
C GLU A 219 -28.67 -48.47 -4.74
N ASP A 220 -29.68 -48.26 -3.87
CA ASP A 220 -30.93 -47.54 -4.20
C ASP A 220 -30.69 -46.12 -4.74
N ASN A 221 -29.50 -45.54 -4.48
CA ASN A 221 -29.11 -44.20 -4.93
C ASN A 221 -27.98 -44.21 -5.98
N LYS A 222 -27.59 -45.35 -6.57
CA LYS A 222 -26.47 -45.41 -7.52
C LYS A 222 -26.65 -46.30 -8.74
N THR A 223 -27.16 -45.67 -9.81
CA THR A 223 -26.52 -45.77 -11.14
C THR A 223 -25.15 -45.07 -11.18
N LEU A 224 -24.25 -45.44 -10.28
CA LEU A 224 -22.87 -44.94 -10.20
C LEU A 224 -21.92 -46.08 -9.85
N THR A 225 -21.35 -46.68 -10.90
CA THR A 225 -20.33 -47.73 -10.85
C THR A 225 -19.14 -47.34 -9.98
N LEU A 226 -18.60 -48.33 -9.26
CA LEU A 226 -17.48 -48.22 -8.34
C LEU A 226 -16.13 -48.11 -9.07
N ASP A 227 -15.97 -47.08 -9.90
CA ASP A 227 -14.65 -46.65 -10.36
C ASP A 227 -13.84 -46.04 -9.22
N ASN A 228 -12.51 -45.96 -9.40
CA ASN A 228 -11.51 -45.33 -8.51
C ASN A 228 -11.67 -43.79 -8.31
N LYS A 229 -12.90 -43.25 -8.35
CA LYS A 229 -13.24 -41.83 -8.37
C LYS A 229 -13.35 -41.16 -6.98
N VAL A 230 -13.22 -41.86 -5.86
CA VAL A 230 -13.29 -41.22 -4.52
C VAL A 230 -12.15 -40.20 -4.32
N LEU A 231 -11.04 -40.36 -5.03
CA LEU A 231 -9.91 -39.42 -5.08
C LEU A 231 -9.99 -38.36 -6.21
N ASN A 232 -11.15 -38.19 -6.87
CA ASN A 232 -11.44 -37.01 -7.71
C ASN A 232 -11.82 -35.76 -6.88
N SER A 233 -11.73 -35.85 -5.55
CA SER A 233 -12.14 -34.83 -4.59
C SER A 233 -11.08 -33.73 -4.44
N ASN A 234 -11.13 -32.71 -5.31
CA ASN A 234 -10.23 -31.54 -5.36
C ASN A 234 -8.72 -31.88 -5.49
N THR A 235 -8.16 -31.51 -6.65
CA THR A 235 -6.71 -31.54 -6.97
C THR A 235 -5.80 -31.09 -5.82
N LEU A 236 -6.18 -30.03 -5.10
CA LEU A 236 -5.47 -29.51 -3.94
C LEU A 236 -5.37 -30.50 -2.76
N LEU A 237 -6.45 -31.24 -2.44
CA LEU A 237 -6.43 -32.22 -1.34
C LEU A 237 -5.53 -33.40 -1.68
N LYS A 238 -5.56 -33.84 -2.95
CA LYS A 238 -4.63 -34.84 -3.49
C LYS A 238 -3.18 -34.37 -3.37
N CYS A 239 -2.85 -33.15 -3.79
CA CYS A 239 -1.51 -32.58 -3.63
C CYS A 239 -1.06 -32.49 -2.15
N LEU A 240 -1.96 -32.14 -1.22
CA LEU A 240 -1.64 -32.11 0.21
C LEU A 240 -1.35 -33.51 0.77
N TYR A 241 -2.16 -34.50 0.40
CA TYR A 241 -1.98 -35.90 0.80
C TYR A 241 -0.67 -36.50 0.25
N GLU A 242 -0.42 -36.33 -1.06
CA GLU A 242 0.80 -36.82 -1.70
C GLU A 242 2.06 -36.17 -1.09
N CYS A 243 2.02 -34.87 -0.78
CA CYS A 243 3.14 -34.18 -0.15
C CYS A 243 3.37 -34.64 1.29
N ALA A 244 2.29 -34.86 2.07
CA ALA A 244 2.38 -35.43 3.41
C ALA A 244 3.01 -36.84 3.38
N SER A 245 2.52 -37.72 2.51
CA SER A 245 3.03 -39.09 2.35
C SER A 245 4.51 -39.12 1.96
N LYS A 246 4.93 -38.33 0.96
CA LYS A 246 6.34 -38.18 0.56
C LYS A 246 7.23 -37.64 1.68
N ASN A 247 6.72 -36.71 2.50
CA ASN A 247 7.49 -36.12 3.59
C ASN A 247 7.50 -36.96 4.87
N GLN A 248 6.52 -37.85 5.08
CA GLN A 248 6.48 -38.78 6.21
C GLN A 248 7.64 -39.79 6.18
N GLN A 249 8.17 -40.09 4.98
CA GLN A 249 9.36 -40.92 4.78
C GLN A 249 10.69 -40.16 5.02
N ASN A 250 10.63 -38.83 5.21
CA ASN A 250 11.80 -37.98 5.38
C ASN A 250 11.99 -37.55 6.85
N THR A 251 13.24 -37.21 7.22
CA THR A 251 13.47 -36.49 8.48
C THR A 251 12.94 -35.05 8.36
N LYS A 252 12.42 -34.47 9.45
CA LYS A 252 11.74 -33.15 9.47
C LYS A 252 12.52 -31.96 8.87
N ASN A 253 13.84 -32.09 8.71
CA ASN A 253 14.69 -31.06 8.10
C ASN A 253 14.80 -31.21 6.56
N ASN A 254 14.43 -32.37 6.02
CA ASN A 254 14.53 -32.72 4.61
C ASN A 254 13.21 -32.60 3.83
N ASN A 255 12.09 -32.29 4.50
CA ASN A 255 10.78 -32.13 3.86
C ASN A 255 10.85 -31.21 2.63
N ARG A 256 10.43 -31.73 1.48
CA ARG A 256 10.34 -30.97 0.23
C ARG A 256 8.88 -30.66 -0.07
N PHE A 257 8.64 -29.49 -0.66
CA PHE A 257 7.31 -29.00 -0.98
C PHE A 257 7.28 -28.50 -2.41
N ASP A 258 6.27 -28.92 -3.17
CA ASP A 258 6.14 -28.55 -4.57
C ASP A 258 5.81 -27.07 -4.74
N GLU A 259 6.09 -26.51 -5.92
CA GLU A 259 5.95 -25.07 -6.13
C GLU A 259 4.49 -24.61 -6.07
N GLN A 260 3.56 -25.38 -6.64
CA GLN A 260 2.11 -25.11 -6.53
C GLN A 260 1.66 -25.06 -5.07
N LEU A 261 2.15 -25.98 -4.24
CA LEU A 261 1.84 -26.06 -2.81
C LEU A 261 2.46 -24.90 -2.02
N LYS A 262 3.69 -24.48 -2.35
CA LYS A 262 4.30 -23.25 -1.79
C LYS A 262 3.48 -22.00 -2.16
N LYS A 263 3.06 -21.87 -3.42
CA LYS A 263 2.21 -20.77 -3.90
C LYS A 263 0.86 -20.76 -3.16
N PHE A 264 0.16 -21.89 -3.09
CA PHE A 264 -1.08 -22.00 -2.32
C PHE A 264 -0.88 -21.65 -0.84
N SER A 265 0.21 -22.13 -0.23
CA SER A 265 0.53 -21.85 1.17
C SER A 265 0.82 -20.37 1.43
N VAL A 266 1.52 -19.69 0.51
CA VAL A 266 1.73 -18.23 0.56
C VAL A 266 0.42 -17.47 0.41
N TYR A 267 -0.44 -17.85 -0.55
CA TYR A 267 -1.76 -17.24 -0.73
C TYR A 267 -2.60 -17.37 0.56
N LEU A 268 -2.67 -18.58 1.13
CA LEU A 268 -3.37 -18.86 2.38
C LEU A 268 -2.83 -18.03 3.54
N PHE A 269 -1.50 -17.96 3.69
CA PHE A 269 -0.82 -17.18 4.71
C PHE A 269 -1.09 -15.66 4.62
N ILE A 270 -1.09 -15.10 3.41
CA ILE A 270 -1.34 -13.67 3.20
C ILE A 270 -2.84 -13.35 3.39
N VAL A 271 -3.74 -14.12 2.78
CA VAL A 271 -5.18 -13.80 2.72
C VAL A 271 -5.91 -14.13 4.03
N ARG A 272 -5.52 -15.20 4.74
CA ARG A 272 -6.14 -15.60 6.01
C ARG A 272 -5.30 -15.25 7.24
N GLY A 273 -4.10 -14.71 7.03
CA GLY A 273 -3.20 -14.30 8.08
C GLY A 273 -2.49 -15.45 8.78
N ARG A 274 -1.50 -15.08 9.60
CA ARG A 274 -0.56 -16.02 10.22
C ARG A 274 -1.21 -16.96 11.23
N LEU A 275 -2.27 -16.54 11.93
CA LEU A 275 -2.92 -17.39 12.95
C LEU A 275 -3.54 -18.63 12.32
N LEU A 276 -4.37 -18.49 11.28
CA LEU A 276 -4.96 -19.64 10.59
C LEU A 276 -3.87 -20.53 10.00
N TYR A 277 -2.86 -19.95 9.37
CA TYR A 277 -1.77 -20.72 8.77
C TYR A 277 -1.00 -21.54 9.81
N GLU A 278 -0.66 -20.98 10.99
CA GLU A 278 -0.01 -21.73 12.06
C GLU A 278 -0.89 -22.86 12.62
N THR A 279 -2.21 -22.67 12.68
CA THR A 279 -3.15 -23.72 13.12
C THR A 279 -3.20 -24.86 12.09
N LEU A 280 -3.35 -24.53 10.81
CA LEU A 280 -3.40 -25.52 9.73
C LEU A 280 -2.08 -26.29 9.58
N HIS A 281 -0.93 -25.60 9.64
CA HIS A 281 0.40 -26.23 9.61
C HIS A 281 0.67 -27.16 10.81
N LYS A 282 0.05 -26.89 11.97
CA LYS A 282 0.12 -27.78 13.14
C LYS A 282 -0.81 -28.99 13.05
N ASN A 283 -1.97 -28.84 12.40
CA ASN A 283 -2.96 -29.90 12.27
C ASN A 283 -2.66 -30.83 11.07
N MET A 284 -1.95 -30.33 10.06
CA MET A 284 -1.50 -31.10 8.90
C MET A 284 0.03 -31.21 8.93
N ASN A 285 0.52 -32.13 9.76
CA ASN A 285 1.95 -32.47 9.83
C ASN A 285 2.48 -32.82 8.44
N ASP A 286 3.68 -32.34 8.13
CA ASP A 286 4.47 -32.65 6.93
C ASP A 286 3.83 -32.29 5.56
N ALA A 287 2.56 -31.87 5.54
CA ALA A 287 1.80 -31.43 4.36
C ALA A 287 1.98 -29.94 4.01
N LEU A 288 2.32 -29.07 4.98
CA LEU A 288 2.44 -27.63 4.78
C LEU A 288 3.85 -27.09 5.11
N PRO A 289 4.41 -26.17 4.29
CA PRO A 289 5.69 -25.54 4.57
C PRO A 289 5.71 -24.74 5.88
N SER A 290 6.87 -24.68 6.55
CA SER A 290 7.08 -23.77 7.67
C SER A 290 7.00 -22.30 7.24
N ILE A 291 6.66 -21.40 8.17
CA ILE A 291 6.63 -19.95 7.91
C ILE A 291 8.00 -19.41 7.47
N SER A 292 9.11 -19.97 7.98
CA SER A 292 10.46 -19.63 7.50
C SER A 292 10.66 -20.03 6.04
N THR A 293 10.12 -21.18 5.64
CA THR A 293 10.11 -21.64 4.25
C THR A 293 9.28 -20.71 3.35
N LEU A 294 8.12 -20.24 3.83
CA LEU A 294 7.30 -19.26 3.10
C LEU A 294 8.01 -17.92 2.91
N PHE A 295 8.64 -17.37 3.96
CA PHE A 295 9.38 -16.12 3.85
C PHE A 295 10.59 -16.24 2.92
N ARG A 296 11.33 -17.36 2.96
CA ARG A 296 12.41 -17.62 1.99
C ARG A 296 11.88 -17.74 0.56
N PHE A 297 10.73 -18.38 0.36
CA PHE A 297 10.10 -18.47 -0.97
C PHE A 297 9.65 -17.09 -1.48
N LEU A 298 9.03 -16.27 -0.63
CA LEU A 298 8.67 -14.88 -0.94
C LEU A 298 9.90 -14.04 -1.30
N ASP A 299 10.95 -14.09 -0.46
CA ASP A 299 12.16 -13.30 -0.66
C ASP A 299 12.95 -13.72 -1.92
N ASN A 300 12.82 -14.96 -2.38
CA ASN A 300 13.49 -15.47 -3.57
C ASN A 300 12.68 -15.29 -4.88
N THR A 301 11.34 -15.24 -4.81
CA THR A 301 10.48 -15.21 -6.02
C THR A 301 9.98 -13.81 -6.38
N GLN A 302 10.18 -12.80 -5.51
CA GLN A 302 9.60 -11.48 -5.67
C GLN A 302 10.62 -10.40 -6.05
N SER A 303 10.27 -9.60 -7.06
CA SER A 303 11.04 -8.41 -7.44
C SER A 303 11.15 -7.39 -6.31
N SER A 304 12.31 -6.75 -6.23
CA SER A 304 12.65 -5.81 -5.16
C SER A 304 12.02 -4.43 -5.41
N VAL A 305 10.72 -4.28 -5.08
CA VAL A 305 10.11 -2.94 -5.03
C VAL A 305 10.94 -2.03 -4.13
N THR A 306 11.35 -0.90 -4.71
CA THR A 306 12.18 0.16 -4.12
C THR A 306 11.40 1.47 -4.16
N GLU A 307 11.50 2.29 -3.11
CA GLU A 307 10.79 3.56 -3.02
C GLU A 307 11.21 4.53 -4.13
N GLY A 308 10.26 5.13 -4.84
CA GLY A 308 10.50 6.12 -5.91
C GLY A 308 11.00 5.55 -7.24
N CYS A 309 11.32 4.26 -7.34
CA CYS A 309 11.75 3.67 -8.62
C CYS A 309 10.55 3.40 -9.52
N PHE A 310 10.64 3.78 -10.80
CA PHE A 310 9.64 3.46 -11.83
C PHE A 310 9.91 2.08 -12.43
N ARG A 311 8.85 1.27 -12.55
CA ARG A 311 8.93 -0.17 -12.86
C ARG A 311 8.33 -0.53 -14.22
N PHE A 312 8.72 0.21 -15.26
CA PHE A 312 8.21 -0.02 -16.62
C PHE A 312 8.73 -1.33 -17.24
N GLU A 313 9.95 -1.74 -16.90
CA GLU A 313 10.50 -3.07 -17.25
C GLU A 313 9.67 -4.20 -16.64
N GLU A 314 9.37 -4.14 -15.34
CA GLU A 314 8.51 -5.16 -14.72
C GLU A 314 7.05 -5.08 -15.20
N LEU A 315 6.56 -3.89 -15.60
CA LEU A 315 5.26 -3.74 -16.25
C LEU A 315 5.23 -4.45 -17.62
N ARG A 316 6.28 -4.31 -18.44
CA ARG A 316 6.42 -5.04 -19.72
C ARG A 316 6.32 -6.56 -19.49
N VAL A 317 7.11 -7.07 -18.56
CA VAL A 317 7.08 -8.49 -18.17
C VAL A 317 5.71 -8.90 -17.61
N PHE A 318 5.03 -8.02 -16.88
CA PHE A 318 3.69 -8.26 -16.35
C PHE A 318 2.63 -8.40 -17.45
N LEU A 319 2.68 -7.55 -18.48
CA LEU A 319 1.76 -7.53 -19.62
C LEU A 319 1.97 -8.77 -20.52
N ILE A 320 3.21 -9.01 -20.95
CA ILE A 320 3.59 -10.16 -21.80
C ILE A 320 3.17 -11.49 -21.16
N LYS A 321 3.47 -11.70 -19.87
CA LYS A 321 3.11 -12.93 -19.13
C LYS A 321 1.60 -13.18 -19.02
N ARG A 322 0.76 -12.19 -19.33
CA ARG A 322 -0.70 -12.26 -19.23
C ARG A 322 -1.40 -12.14 -20.59
N ASN A 323 -0.64 -12.04 -21.68
CA ASN A 323 -1.15 -11.77 -23.03
C ASN A 323 -2.05 -10.51 -23.06
N LEU A 324 -1.63 -9.46 -22.35
CA LEU A 324 -2.31 -8.18 -22.29
C LEU A 324 -1.77 -7.21 -23.34
N PRO A 325 -2.58 -6.26 -23.85
CA PRO A 325 -2.10 -5.28 -24.82
C PRO A 325 -0.96 -4.43 -24.23
N PRO A 326 0.03 -4.01 -25.05
CA PRO A 326 1.11 -3.11 -24.64
C PRO A 326 0.64 -1.65 -24.50
N LYS A 327 -0.62 -1.44 -24.12
CA LYS A 327 -1.28 -0.14 -23.95
C LYS A 327 -1.81 -0.02 -22.53
N VAL A 328 -1.49 1.07 -21.85
CA VAL A 328 -1.89 1.30 -20.45
C VAL A 328 -2.48 2.69 -20.22
N TRP A 329 -3.38 2.75 -19.25
CA TRP A 329 -3.87 3.98 -18.63
C TRP A 329 -3.15 4.21 -17.31
N ILE A 330 -2.64 5.42 -17.07
CA ILE A 330 -1.94 5.77 -15.82
C ILE A 330 -2.89 6.49 -14.86
N SER A 331 -2.79 6.17 -13.58
CA SER A 331 -3.54 6.81 -12.50
C SER A 331 -2.62 7.29 -11.39
N GLU A 332 -2.82 8.51 -10.92
CA GLU A 332 -2.06 9.10 -9.81
C GLU A 332 -2.96 9.50 -8.64
N ASP A 333 -2.55 9.17 -7.42
CA ASP A 333 -3.23 9.56 -6.18
C ASP A 333 -2.28 9.47 -4.96
N ALA A 334 -2.63 10.11 -3.85
CA ALA A 334 -1.84 10.18 -2.62
C ALA A 334 -2.64 9.79 -1.36
N THR A 335 -2.12 8.83 -0.60
CA THR A 335 -2.75 8.37 0.65
C THR A 335 -1.99 8.83 1.89
N ARG A 336 -2.70 9.25 2.95
CA ARG A 336 -2.05 9.69 4.19
C ARG A 336 -1.36 8.52 4.90
N ILE A 337 -0.11 8.74 5.32
CA ILE A 337 0.67 7.77 6.09
C ILE A 337 0.93 8.27 7.51
N THR A 338 1.36 7.36 8.38
CA THR A 338 1.86 7.70 9.74
C THR A 338 3.13 8.55 9.72
N GLY A 339 3.81 8.65 8.58
CA GLY A 339 5.13 9.27 8.42
C GLY A 339 6.24 8.67 9.29
N LYS A 340 6.06 7.48 9.86
CA LYS A 340 7.10 6.86 10.69
C LYS A 340 8.35 6.59 9.83
N ILE A 341 9.49 7.14 10.28
CA ILE A 341 10.80 6.93 9.66
C ILE A 341 11.37 5.59 10.13
N GLU A 342 11.87 4.78 9.20
CA GLU A 342 12.34 3.41 9.44
C GLU A 342 13.57 3.06 8.59
N TYR A 343 14.60 2.48 9.20
CA TYR A 343 15.74 1.93 8.46
C TYR A 343 15.35 0.66 7.69
N ASP A 344 15.82 0.53 6.46
CA ASP A 344 15.72 -0.69 5.67
C ASP A 344 17.06 -1.38 5.41
N THR A 345 17.15 -2.60 5.95
CA THR A 345 18.35 -3.45 5.89
C THR A 345 18.61 -4.07 4.53
N LYS A 346 17.61 -4.13 3.63
CA LYS A 346 17.80 -4.71 2.28
C LYS A 346 18.37 -3.67 1.31
N SER A 347 17.87 -2.44 1.37
CA SER A 347 18.32 -1.32 0.53
C SER A 347 19.42 -0.44 1.17
N ASN A 348 19.73 -0.65 2.45
CA ASN A 348 20.61 0.21 3.26
C ASN A 348 20.19 1.70 3.22
N LYS A 349 18.88 1.98 3.29
CA LYS A 349 18.29 3.34 3.22
C LYS A 349 17.42 3.67 4.43
N VAL A 350 17.24 4.96 4.69
CA VAL A 350 16.28 5.47 5.69
C VAL A 350 14.98 5.88 4.97
N ILE A 351 13.92 5.11 5.20
CA ILE A 351 12.62 5.26 4.53
C ILE A 351 11.66 6.10 5.38
N GLY A 352 10.87 6.98 4.74
CA GLY A 352 9.81 7.76 5.39
C GLY A 352 10.06 9.28 5.50
N PHE A 353 11.17 9.77 4.96
CA PHE A 353 11.30 11.18 4.56
C PHE A 353 10.59 11.39 3.21
N ALA A 354 10.23 12.64 2.89
CA ALA A 354 9.77 12.98 1.55
C ALA A 354 10.95 12.85 0.58
N LEU A 355 10.77 12.13 -0.53
CA LEU A 355 11.80 12.07 -1.57
C LEU A 355 11.90 13.45 -2.26
N PRO A 356 13.12 13.99 -2.46
CA PRO A 356 13.32 15.13 -3.35
C PRO A 356 12.84 14.79 -4.76
N LEU A 357 12.34 15.79 -5.48
CA LEU A 357 11.93 15.67 -6.88
C LEU A 357 12.98 16.32 -7.78
N GLU A 358 13.28 15.68 -8.90
CA GLU A 358 14.03 16.23 -10.03
C GLU A 358 13.14 16.10 -11.26
N ASN A 359 12.82 17.23 -11.92
CA ASN A 359 11.85 17.28 -13.02
C ASN A 359 10.51 16.57 -12.67
N GLY A 360 10.02 16.78 -11.45
CA GLY A 360 8.82 16.15 -10.91
C GLY A 360 8.92 14.64 -10.60
N CYS A 361 10.06 14.00 -10.88
CA CYS A 361 10.30 12.58 -10.60
C CYS A 361 11.03 12.38 -9.26
N PRO A 362 10.63 11.40 -8.42
CA PRO A 362 11.30 11.12 -7.14
C PRO A 362 12.72 10.56 -7.29
N LEU A 363 13.65 11.13 -6.52
CA LEU A 363 15.03 10.62 -6.42
C LEU A 363 15.11 9.36 -5.55
N TYR A 364 14.85 8.20 -6.18
CA TYR A 364 14.77 6.87 -5.54
C TYR A 364 16.05 6.42 -4.79
N ASN A 365 17.21 7.03 -5.09
CA ASN A 365 18.48 6.77 -4.41
C ASN A 365 18.79 7.68 -3.21
N SER A 366 17.82 8.48 -2.78
CA SER A 366 17.93 9.31 -1.58
C SER A 366 18.11 8.50 -0.29
N PHE A 367 18.66 9.17 0.72
CA PHE A 367 18.80 8.74 2.12
C PHE A 367 19.53 7.40 2.37
N PRO A 368 20.70 7.13 1.74
CA PRO A 368 21.53 6.00 2.10
C PRO A 368 22.03 6.09 3.55
N ALA A 369 21.98 4.97 4.27
CA ALA A 369 22.40 4.87 5.67
C ALA A 369 23.91 4.59 5.79
N THR A 370 24.74 5.50 5.26
CA THR A 370 26.21 5.34 5.24
C THR A 370 26.85 5.47 6.62
N SER A 371 26.36 6.39 7.46
CA SER A 371 26.87 6.62 8.82
C SER A 371 25.79 7.11 9.78
N ALA A 372 26.03 6.98 11.09
CA ALA A 372 25.15 7.55 12.11
C ALA A 372 25.03 9.08 12.00
N LYS A 373 26.13 9.78 11.67
CA LYS A 373 26.14 11.24 11.45
C LYS A 373 25.20 11.64 10.29
N THR A 374 25.30 10.93 9.18
CA THR A 374 24.47 11.13 7.98
C THR A 374 22.98 10.88 8.27
N ILE A 375 22.65 9.86 9.07
CA ILE A 375 21.27 9.60 9.50
C ILE A 375 20.76 10.78 10.37
N THR A 376 21.54 11.24 11.35
CA THR A 376 21.20 12.39 12.20
C THR A 376 20.99 13.65 11.36
N GLU A 377 21.84 13.91 10.38
CA GLU A 377 21.71 15.03 9.44
C GLU A 377 20.38 15.00 8.67
N TYR A 378 19.90 13.83 8.23
CA TYR A 378 18.58 13.72 7.61
C TYR A 378 17.44 14.13 8.56
N PHE A 379 17.52 13.77 9.85
CA PHE A 379 16.51 14.19 10.84
C PHE A 379 16.50 15.71 11.11
N HIS A 380 17.60 16.42 10.87
CA HIS A 380 17.66 17.88 10.99
C HIS A 380 17.29 18.61 9.70
N THR A 381 17.62 18.06 8.54
CA THR A 381 17.54 18.77 7.24
C THR A 381 16.36 18.36 6.36
N ARG A 382 15.69 17.23 6.63
CA ARG A 382 14.70 16.63 5.71
C ARG A 382 13.30 16.55 6.30
N ILE A 383 12.32 16.80 5.44
CA ILE A 383 10.91 16.77 5.80
C ILE A 383 10.41 15.32 5.84
N ARG A 384 9.65 15.00 6.89
CA ARG A 384 8.96 13.72 7.07
C ARG A 384 7.83 13.57 6.04
N ALA A 385 7.75 12.43 5.34
CA ALA A 385 6.65 12.17 4.42
C ALA A 385 5.33 12.03 5.18
N ASN A 386 4.32 12.80 4.80
CA ASN A 386 2.97 12.73 5.36
C ASN A 386 2.01 11.91 4.48
N TYR A 387 2.37 11.74 3.21
CA TYR A 387 1.62 10.99 2.21
C TYR A 387 2.51 9.97 1.51
N ALA A 388 1.93 8.85 1.09
CA ALA A 388 2.50 7.96 0.10
C ALA A 388 1.80 8.26 -1.23
N TYR A 389 2.57 8.77 -2.18
CA TYR A 389 2.14 8.99 -3.55
C TYR A 389 2.27 7.68 -4.33
N VAL A 390 1.27 7.35 -5.16
CA VAL A 390 1.21 6.09 -5.90
C VAL A 390 0.85 6.37 -7.35
N ILE A 391 1.54 5.66 -8.24
CA ILE A 391 1.32 5.67 -9.69
C ILE A 391 0.96 4.25 -10.11
N MET A 392 -0.27 4.06 -10.54
CA MET A 392 -0.81 2.78 -11.01
C MET A 392 -0.90 2.79 -12.54
N ALA A 393 -0.60 1.65 -13.18
CA ALA A 393 -0.91 1.37 -14.57
C ALA A 393 -2.06 0.35 -14.64
N GLN A 394 -3.09 0.67 -15.42
CA GLN A 394 -4.19 -0.21 -15.76
C GLN A 394 -4.05 -0.61 -17.23
N SER A 395 -3.98 -1.90 -17.52
CA SER A 395 -4.09 -2.39 -18.89
C SER A 395 -5.48 -2.09 -19.43
N LEU A 396 -5.60 -1.84 -20.74
CA LEU A 396 -6.88 -1.67 -21.44
C LEU A 396 -7.64 -3.01 -21.62
N ASP A 397 -7.74 -3.80 -20.55
CA ASP A 397 -8.55 -5.02 -20.44
C ASP A 397 -9.26 -4.97 -19.07
N ASP A 398 -10.59 -5.10 -19.08
CA ASP A 398 -11.45 -5.03 -17.89
C ASP A 398 -11.16 -6.11 -16.83
N LYS A 399 -10.48 -7.19 -17.22
CA LYS A 399 -10.12 -8.32 -16.35
C LYS A 399 -8.68 -8.21 -15.83
N ALA A 400 -7.87 -7.30 -16.37
CA ALA A 400 -6.47 -7.14 -15.97
C ALA A 400 -6.36 -6.44 -14.61
N PRO A 401 -5.61 -7.01 -13.64
CA PRO A 401 -5.37 -6.32 -12.37
C PRO A 401 -4.40 -5.14 -12.59
N PRO A 402 -4.57 -4.00 -11.89
CA PRO A 402 -3.65 -2.87 -12.01
C PRO A 402 -2.27 -3.20 -11.43
N PHE A 403 -1.24 -2.57 -12.00
CA PHE A 403 0.17 -2.71 -11.63
C PHE A 403 0.69 -1.42 -10.98
N CYS A 404 1.49 -1.52 -9.91
CA CYS A 404 2.08 -0.33 -9.28
C CYS A 404 3.42 0.01 -9.94
N VAL A 405 3.43 1.06 -10.76
CA VAL A 405 4.61 1.54 -11.49
C VAL A 405 5.61 2.20 -10.54
N ALA A 406 5.12 3.07 -9.65
CA ALA A 406 5.96 3.78 -8.69
C ALA A 406 5.19 4.09 -7.39
N ILE A 407 5.92 4.17 -6.28
CA ILE A 407 5.38 4.49 -4.96
C ILE A 407 6.44 5.17 -4.09
N TYR A 408 6.13 6.33 -3.50
CA TYR A 408 7.10 7.13 -2.75
C TYR A 408 6.50 8.03 -1.67
N GLY A 409 7.30 8.35 -0.64
CA GLY A 409 6.94 9.33 0.37
C GLY A 409 6.99 10.75 -0.17
N THR A 410 5.95 11.54 0.09
CA THR A 410 5.88 12.96 -0.26
C THR A 410 5.33 13.81 0.88
N ASP A 411 5.67 15.10 0.87
CA ASP A 411 5.03 16.15 1.66
C ASP A 411 3.82 16.79 0.95
N ASN A 412 3.55 16.36 -0.29
CA ASN A 412 2.49 16.83 -1.17
C ASN A 412 2.67 18.31 -1.61
N ARG A 413 3.92 18.76 -1.86
CA ARG A 413 4.24 20.14 -2.30
C ARG A 413 4.69 20.31 -3.76
N PHE A 414 4.57 19.28 -4.59
CA PHE A 414 4.86 19.39 -6.03
C PHE A 414 3.94 20.40 -6.74
N THR A 415 4.36 20.87 -7.91
CA THR A 415 3.70 21.86 -8.78
C THR A 415 2.98 21.20 -9.97
N ASN A 416 2.27 21.96 -10.81
CA ASN A 416 1.71 21.39 -12.05
C ASN A 416 2.78 21.21 -13.14
N GLU A 417 3.87 21.96 -13.07
CA GLU A 417 5.07 21.82 -13.91
C GLU A 417 5.77 20.47 -13.60
N ASP A 418 5.93 20.14 -12.31
CA ASP A 418 6.41 18.81 -11.86
C ASP A 418 5.55 17.66 -12.41
N VAL A 419 4.23 17.82 -12.43
CA VAL A 419 3.31 16.82 -12.98
C VAL A 419 3.59 16.59 -14.47
N MET A 420 3.67 17.66 -15.26
CA MET A 420 3.91 17.57 -16.71
C MET A 420 5.29 16.98 -17.03
N SER A 421 6.34 17.40 -16.30
CA SER A 421 7.69 16.83 -16.44
C SER A 421 7.72 15.33 -16.11
N ARG A 422 7.02 14.91 -15.03
CA ARG A 422 6.89 13.50 -14.65
C ARG A 422 6.10 12.70 -15.69
N TRP A 423 5.04 13.25 -16.29
CA TRP A 423 4.32 12.61 -17.38
C TRP A 423 5.23 12.38 -18.58
N ASN A 424 5.96 13.40 -19.03
CA ASN A 424 6.91 13.26 -20.14
C ASN A 424 7.99 12.21 -19.86
N PHE A 425 8.54 12.17 -18.65
CA PHE A 425 9.45 11.09 -18.22
C PHE A 425 8.79 9.71 -18.31
N MET A 426 7.56 9.56 -17.80
CA MET A 426 6.82 8.30 -17.87
C MET A 426 6.54 7.86 -19.31
N LYS A 427 6.20 8.79 -20.22
CA LYS A 427 5.99 8.50 -21.64
C LYS A 427 7.25 7.92 -22.28
N LEU A 428 8.40 8.59 -22.10
CA LEU A 428 9.69 8.12 -22.64
C LEU A 428 10.12 6.79 -22.03
N ALA A 429 9.97 6.62 -20.72
CA ALA A 429 10.32 5.39 -20.02
C ALA A 429 9.43 4.20 -20.45
N ALA A 430 8.13 4.40 -20.63
CA ALA A 430 7.21 3.40 -21.16
C ALA A 430 7.51 3.06 -22.63
N ALA A 431 7.74 4.07 -23.47
CA ALA A 431 8.06 3.88 -24.89
C ALA A 431 9.36 3.09 -25.09
N SER A 432 10.40 3.33 -24.27
CA SER A 432 11.63 2.52 -24.28
C SER A 432 11.43 1.03 -23.97
N GLN A 433 10.28 0.69 -23.40
CA GLN A 433 9.85 -0.66 -23.05
C GLN A 433 8.81 -1.22 -24.04
N GLY A 434 8.50 -0.50 -25.12
CA GLY A 434 7.44 -0.86 -26.07
C GLY A 434 6.04 -0.78 -25.47
N ILE A 435 5.84 0.08 -24.46
CA ILE A 435 4.54 0.32 -23.82
C ILE A 435 4.06 1.72 -24.18
N GLU A 436 2.82 1.81 -24.66
CA GLU A 436 2.13 3.06 -24.94
C GLU A 436 1.29 3.49 -23.73
N ILE A 437 1.39 4.76 -23.33
CA ILE A 437 0.49 5.38 -22.35
C ILE A 437 -0.60 6.12 -23.12
N VAL A 438 -1.82 5.59 -23.11
CA VAL A 438 -2.96 6.17 -23.84
C VAL A 438 -3.59 7.34 -23.08
N GLY A 439 -3.44 7.39 -21.76
CA GLY A 439 -3.96 8.50 -20.96
C GLY A 439 -3.62 8.47 -19.48
N PHE A 440 -4.02 9.54 -18.80
CA PHE A 440 -3.76 9.82 -17.39
C PHE A 440 -5.04 10.15 -16.63
N SER A 441 -5.14 9.75 -15.35
CA SER A 441 -6.26 10.07 -14.47
C SER A 441 -5.89 10.46 -13.03
N SER A 442 -6.75 11.29 -12.42
CA SER A 442 -6.58 11.86 -11.06
C SER A 442 -7.92 12.12 -10.36
N ASP A 443 -7.88 12.37 -9.05
CA ASP A 443 -9.07 12.63 -8.20
C ASP A 443 -9.56 14.11 -8.20
N GLY A 444 -8.91 14.96 -8.97
CA GLY A 444 -9.18 16.39 -9.04
C GLY A 444 -8.41 17.24 -8.03
N ASP A 445 -7.25 16.76 -7.56
CA ASP A 445 -6.17 17.64 -7.07
C ASP A 445 -5.94 18.80 -8.04
N THR A 446 -5.81 20.02 -7.53
CA THR A 446 -5.75 21.24 -8.34
C THR A 446 -4.53 21.31 -9.26
N ARG A 447 -3.43 20.62 -8.95
CA ARG A 447 -2.20 20.64 -9.75
C ARG A 447 -2.24 19.61 -10.87
N LEU A 448 -2.72 18.41 -10.56
CA LEU A 448 -3.02 17.39 -11.58
C LEU A 448 -4.06 17.95 -12.56
N LEU A 449 -5.14 18.55 -12.07
CA LEU A 449 -6.16 19.20 -12.89
C LEU A 449 -5.58 20.33 -13.76
N LYS A 450 -4.77 21.23 -13.20
CA LYS A 450 -4.13 22.32 -13.98
C LYS A 450 -3.17 21.80 -15.04
N ALA A 451 -2.40 20.74 -14.75
CA ALA A 451 -1.56 20.07 -15.73
C ALA A 451 -2.39 19.42 -16.86
N MET A 452 -3.49 18.75 -16.54
CA MET A 452 -4.43 18.22 -17.55
C MET A 452 -5.01 19.34 -18.42
N GLN A 453 -5.34 20.50 -17.85
CA GLN A 453 -5.87 21.64 -18.62
C GLN A 453 -4.84 22.26 -19.58
N PHE A 454 -3.57 22.29 -19.21
CA PHE A 454 -2.50 22.70 -20.13
C PHE A 454 -2.26 21.66 -21.23
N GLN A 455 -2.03 20.40 -20.87
CA GLN A 455 -1.68 19.33 -21.81
C GLN A 455 -2.81 18.98 -22.79
N SER A 456 -4.06 19.20 -22.39
CA SER A 456 -5.21 19.06 -23.28
C SER A 456 -5.46 20.29 -24.17
N GLY A 457 -4.82 21.44 -23.92
CA GLY A 457 -5.05 22.69 -24.64
C GLY A 457 -6.25 23.51 -24.14
N SER A 458 -6.91 23.08 -23.06
CA SER A 458 -8.06 23.76 -22.42
C SER A 458 -7.76 25.18 -21.90
N MET A 459 -6.49 25.51 -21.65
CA MET A 459 -6.07 26.84 -21.21
C MET A 459 -5.75 27.79 -22.37
N CYS A 460 -5.30 27.27 -23.52
CA CYS A 460 -4.79 28.09 -24.63
C CYS A 460 -5.90 28.81 -25.42
N THR A 461 -7.15 28.34 -25.30
CA THR A 461 -8.32 28.86 -26.04
C THR A 461 -8.99 30.09 -25.39
N ARG A 462 -8.50 30.56 -24.22
CA ARG A 462 -9.17 31.64 -23.46
C ARG A 462 -8.71 33.06 -23.74
N GLU A 463 -7.59 33.27 -24.44
CA GLU A 463 -7.01 34.62 -24.59
C GLU A 463 -6.66 35.06 -26.03
N ASN A 464 -6.52 34.17 -27.03
CA ASN A 464 -5.93 34.56 -28.32
C ASN A 464 -6.49 33.86 -29.59
N ASN A 465 -7.81 33.78 -29.78
CA ASN A 465 -8.39 33.50 -31.11
C ASN A 465 -9.81 34.06 -31.26
N LEU A 466 -9.91 35.35 -31.60
CA LEU A 466 -11.14 35.98 -32.13
C LEU A 466 -11.20 35.96 -33.67
N ASN A 467 -10.12 35.54 -34.35
CA ASN A 467 -9.94 35.68 -35.80
C ASN A 467 -9.68 34.31 -36.46
N VAL A 468 -10.65 33.40 -36.44
CA VAL A 468 -10.65 32.21 -37.31
C VAL A 468 -12.00 32.13 -38.03
N GLU A 469 -12.05 32.72 -39.22
CA GLU A 469 -13.19 32.63 -40.15
C GLU A 469 -13.24 31.25 -40.83
N THR A 470 -13.51 30.19 -40.06
CA THR A 470 -13.99 28.92 -40.61
C THR A 470 -15.16 28.44 -39.75
N ALA A 471 -16.37 28.67 -40.25
CA ALA A 471 -17.61 28.22 -39.63
C ALA A 471 -17.78 26.69 -39.79
N ASN A 472 -17.14 25.93 -38.90
CA ASN A 472 -17.46 24.53 -38.62
C ASN A 472 -18.03 24.42 -37.20
N ASP A 473 -19.04 23.56 -37.01
CA ASP A 473 -19.98 23.53 -35.86
C ASP A 473 -19.41 23.15 -34.47
N TRP A 474 -18.14 23.43 -34.18
CA TRP A 474 -17.41 22.98 -32.98
C TRP A 474 -17.10 24.08 -31.95
N SER A 475 -17.76 25.24 -32.02
CA SER A 475 -17.55 26.39 -31.11
C SER A 475 -17.76 26.10 -29.61
N TRP A 476 -18.49 25.02 -29.29
CA TRP A 476 -18.69 24.52 -27.93
C TRP A 476 -17.50 23.70 -27.40
N PHE A 477 -16.58 23.27 -28.26
CA PHE A 477 -15.42 22.45 -27.94
C PHE A 477 -14.19 23.32 -27.64
N SER A 478 -13.56 23.14 -26.48
CA SER A 478 -12.60 24.10 -25.91
C SER A 478 -11.19 23.53 -25.71
N ILE A 479 -10.95 22.30 -26.17
CA ILE A 479 -9.77 21.47 -25.89
C ILE A 479 -9.09 21.13 -27.23
N GLY A 480 -8.56 22.17 -27.88
CA GLY A 480 -8.08 22.14 -29.27
C GLY A 480 -9.21 22.27 -30.30
N HIS A 481 -8.88 22.67 -31.54
CA HIS A 481 -9.84 22.70 -32.65
C HIS A 481 -9.85 21.38 -33.42
N PRO A 482 -11.04 20.84 -33.77
CA PRO A 482 -11.18 19.79 -34.77
C PRO A 482 -10.94 20.32 -36.21
N PRO A 483 -10.56 19.46 -37.17
CA PRO A 483 -10.19 18.07 -36.97
C PRO A 483 -8.95 17.96 -36.08
N ILE A 484 -8.93 16.97 -35.17
CA ILE A 484 -7.78 16.70 -34.31
C ILE A 484 -6.71 16.00 -35.17
N VAL A 485 -6.12 16.77 -36.09
CA VAL A 485 -4.95 16.31 -36.82
C VAL A 485 -3.83 16.24 -35.80
N PHE A 486 -3.45 15.02 -35.41
CA PHE A 486 -2.24 14.73 -34.65
C PHE A 486 -1.01 15.05 -35.53
N LYS A 487 -0.79 16.34 -35.84
CA LYS A 487 0.33 16.83 -36.66
C LYS A 487 1.68 16.53 -35.99
N ASP A 488 1.68 16.49 -34.66
CA ASP A 488 2.76 15.92 -33.87
C ASP A 488 2.29 14.62 -33.20
N GLU A 489 3.16 13.60 -33.22
CA GLU A 489 2.97 12.34 -32.49
C GLU A 489 3.06 12.51 -30.96
N THR A 490 3.45 13.70 -30.49
CA THR A 490 3.94 13.93 -29.12
C THR A 490 2.86 14.12 -28.05
N ASN A 491 1.60 14.35 -28.43
CA ASN A 491 0.48 14.66 -27.52
C ASN A 491 -0.82 13.90 -27.85
N ARG A 492 -0.72 12.58 -28.06
CA ARG A 492 -1.90 11.71 -28.28
C ARG A 492 -2.67 11.41 -27.00
N GLU A 493 -2.13 11.71 -25.83
CA GLU A 493 -2.69 11.23 -24.56
C GLU A 493 -3.96 11.98 -24.15
N ILE A 494 -4.83 11.27 -23.43
CA ILE A 494 -6.11 11.77 -22.96
C ILE A 494 -6.15 11.83 -21.42
N TYR A 495 -6.85 12.83 -20.90
CA TYR A 495 -6.79 13.23 -19.50
C TYR A 495 -8.18 13.16 -18.88
N ILE A 496 -8.40 12.31 -17.87
CA ILE A 496 -9.73 12.07 -17.28
C ILE A 496 -9.70 12.22 -15.75
N GLN A 497 -10.66 12.97 -15.21
CA GLN A 497 -10.88 13.13 -13.79
C GLN A 497 -11.78 12.02 -13.25
N ASP A 498 -11.53 11.56 -12.02
CA ASP A 498 -12.28 10.46 -11.43
C ASP A 498 -13.76 10.82 -11.21
N THR A 499 -14.62 10.21 -12.03
CA THR A 499 -16.08 10.38 -11.98
C THR A 499 -16.69 9.99 -10.62
N VAL A 500 -16.10 9.04 -9.88
CA VAL A 500 -16.52 8.71 -8.51
C VAL A 500 -16.29 9.90 -7.58
N HIS A 501 -15.15 10.56 -7.71
CA HIS A 501 -14.81 11.76 -6.94
C HIS A 501 -15.67 12.97 -7.38
N ILE A 502 -15.99 13.11 -8.67
CA ILE A 502 -16.96 14.12 -9.14
C ILE A 502 -18.32 13.92 -8.46
N GLY A 503 -18.83 12.68 -8.40
CA GLY A 503 -20.09 12.35 -7.72
C GLY A 503 -20.09 12.71 -6.22
N THR A 504 -19.00 12.42 -5.50
CA THR A 504 -18.89 12.78 -4.09
C THR A 504 -18.72 14.28 -3.86
N LYS A 505 -18.04 15.01 -4.77
CA LYS A 505 -18.01 16.50 -4.78
C LYS A 505 -19.41 17.09 -4.98
N LEU A 506 -20.19 16.60 -5.95
CA LEU A 506 -21.58 17.02 -6.20
C LEU A 506 -22.49 16.74 -5.00
N ARG A 507 -22.44 15.53 -4.42
CA ARG A 507 -23.18 15.19 -3.20
C ARG A 507 -22.79 16.11 -2.04
N THR A 508 -21.50 16.28 -1.78
CA THR A 508 -21.00 17.10 -0.66
C THR A 508 -21.41 18.57 -0.80
N ARG A 509 -21.52 19.09 -2.02
CA ARG A 509 -22.02 20.45 -2.27
C ARG A 509 -23.52 20.57 -1.99
N PHE A 510 -24.31 19.62 -2.46
CA PHE A 510 -25.78 19.57 -2.29
C PHE A 510 -26.21 19.39 -0.82
N LEU A 511 -25.44 18.60 -0.04
CA LEU A 511 -25.72 18.36 1.38
C LEU A 511 -25.18 19.45 2.33
N LYS A 512 -24.56 20.53 1.84
CA LYS A 512 -23.92 21.54 2.69
C LYS A 512 -24.96 22.58 3.17
N PRO A 513 -25.29 22.68 4.48
CA PRO A 513 -26.42 23.49 4.94
C PRO A 513 -26.36 24.99 4.59
N ASN A 514 -25.15 25.56 4.51
CA ASN A 514 -24.94 26.98 4.25
C ASN A 514 -24.77 27.29 2.74
N ILE A 515 -25.17 26.37 1.86
CA ILE A 515 -25.11 26.54 0.40
C ILE A 515 -26.53 26.42 -0.15
N VAL A 516 -26.95 27.45 -0.88
CA VAL A 516 -28.23 27.47 -1.60
C VAL A 516 -27.92 27.35 -3.08
N LEU A 517 -28.56 26.38 -3.76
CA LEU A 517 -28.35 26.09 -5.18
C LEU A 517 -29.60 26.51 -5.98
N PRO A 518 -29.78 27.80 -6.30
CA PRO A 518 -30.89 28.30 -7.09
C PRO A 518 -30.73 27.91 -8.55
N MET A 519 -31.80 27.49 -9.21
CA MET A 519 -31.85 27.23 -10.65
C MET A 519 -33.15 27.85 -11.19
N GLY A 520 -33.03 29.06 -11.75
CA GLY A 520 -34.20 29.86 -12.16
C GLY A 520 -35.07 30.25 -10.97
N THR A 521 -36.37 29.97 -11.02
CA THR A 521 -37.34 30.25 -9.94
C THR A 521 -37.31 29.21 -8.79
N TYR A 522 -36.58 28.11 -8.96
CA TYR A 522 -36.57 26.97 -8.03
C TYR A 522 -35.22 26.80 -7.31
N PHE A 523 -35.20 25.98 -6.24
CA PHE A 523 -34.00 25.66 -5.46
C PHE A 523 -33.73 24.15 -5.39
N ALA A 524 -32.50 23.73 -5.68
CA ALA A 524 -32.06 22.37 -5.45
C ALA A 524 -31.77 22.19 -3.93
N SER A 525 -32.53 21.31 -3.27
CA SER A 525 -32.53 21.20 -1.79
C SER A 525 -32.61 19.76 -1.30
N VAL A 526 -31.77 19.44 -0.30
CA VAL A 526 -31.82 18.16 0.42
C VAL A 526 -33.16 17.94 1.14
N TYR A 527 -33.90 19.01 1.46
CA TYR A 527 -35.21 18.90 2.10
C TYR A 527 -36.19 18.05 1.29
N HIS A 528 -36.18 18.17 -0.05
CA HIS A 528 -37.04 17.36 -0.93
C HIS A 528 -36.71 15.86 -0.84
N LEU A 529 -35.44 15.50 -0.67
CA LEU A 529 -35.05 14.10 -0.43
C LEU A 529 -35.43 13.62 0.97
N MET A 530 -35.32 14.48 1.99
CA MET A 530 -35.77 14.15 3.34
C MET A 530 -37.29 13.91 3.36
N GLU A 531 -38.05 14.74 2.64
CA GLU A 531 -39.50 14.62 2.55
C GLU A 531 -39.93 13.40 1.74
N LEU A 532 -39.23 13.08 0.64
CA LEU A 532 -39.38 11.81 -0.07
C LEU A 532 -39.18 10.61 0.87
N THR A 533 -38.15 10.62 1.73
CA THR A 533 -37.91 9.52 2.69
C THR A 533 -38.89 9.45 3.86
N ARG A 534 -39.79 10.44 4.01
CA ARG A 534 -40.90 10.41 5.00
C ARG A 534 -42.23 10.01 4.37
N SER A 535 -42.49 10.53 3.17
CA SER A 535 -43.75 10.32 2.42
C SER A 535 -43.80 8.98 1.69
N HIS A 536 -42.66 8.40 1.33
CA HIS A 536 -42.57 7.16 0.57
C HIS A 536 -41.84 6.05 1.34
N THR A 537 -42.18 4.80 1.03
CA THR A 537 -41.58 3.62 1.64
C THR A 537 -40.25 3.26 0.99
N LYS A 538 -39.30 2.78 1.81
CA LYS A 538 -37.90 2.56 1.42
C LYS A 538 -37.71 1.61 0.23
N ASP A 539 -38.59 0.64 0.05
CA ASP A 539 -38.58 -0.28 -1.10
C ASP A 539 -38.67 0.44 -2.46
N LYS A 540 -39.38 1.58 -2.51
CA LYS A 540 -39.56 2.38 -3.73
C LYS A 540 -38.30 3.14 -4.12
N HIS A 541 -37.59 3.73 -3.15
CA HIS A 541 -36.50 4.69 -3.42
C HIS A 541 -35.11 4.28 -2.90
N LEU A 542 -35.00 3.26 -2.05
CA LEU A 542 -33.79 2.69 -1.43
C LEU A 542 -32.93 3.62 -0.55
N LEU A 543 -33.15 4.94 -0.60
CA LEU A 543 -32.54 5.94 0.29
C LEU A 543 -32.84 5.70 1.77
N THR A 544 -31.90 6.15 2.60
CA THR A 544 -32.00 6.20 4.06
C THR A 544 -31.57 7.58 4.56
N MET A 545 -32.00 7.98 5.77
CA MET A 545 -31.55 9.25 6.38
C MET A 545 -30.02 9.33 6.54
N THR A 546 -29.34 8.19 6.64
CA THR A 546 -27.87 8.11 6.65
C THR A 546 -27.23 8.37 5.28
N ASP A 547 -27.95 8.22 4.17
CA ASP A 547 -27.44 8.59 2.84
C ASP A 547 -27.38 10.13 2.66
N LEU A 548 -28.31 10.86 3.31
CA LEU A 548 -28.45 12.31 3.26
C LEU A 548 -27.55 13.06 4.28
N LYS A 549 -26.66 12.34 4.97
CA LYS A 549 -25.81 12.87 6.04
C LYS A 549 -24.44 13.40 5.52
N PRO A 550 -24.07 14.67 5.77
CA PRO A 550 -22.87 15.29 5.19
C PRO A 550 -21.53 14.87 5.84
N GLU A 551 -21.55 14.11 6.94
CA GLU A 551 -20.37 13.76 7.74
C GLU A 551 -19.38 12.89 6.96
N ASP A 552 -19.87 11.86 6.25
CA ASP A 552 -19.04 11.06 5.33
C ASP A 552 -19.06 11.66 3.92
N LYS A 553 -18.03 12.44 3.62
CA LYS A 553 -17.82 13.08 2.32
C LYS A 553 -17.37 12.10 1.23
N MET A 554 -16.84 10.94 1.60
CA MET A 554 -16.33 9.94 0.65
C MET A 554 -17.37 8.87 0.29
N ASN A 555 -18.58 8.95 0.85
CA ASN A 555 -19.66 8.01 0.60
C ASN A 555 -20.26 8.17 -0.81
N PHE A 556 -19.64 7.48 -1.78
CA PHE A 556 -20.11 7.38 -3.15
C PHE A 556 -21.39 6.54 -3.29
N GLN A 557 -21.61 5.54 -2.44
CA GLN A 557 -22.81 4.70 -2.52
C GLN A 557 -24.08 5.52 -2.29
N SER A 558 -24.05 6.47 -1.35
CA SER A 558 -25.13 7.42 -1.13
C SER A 558 -25.28 8.41 -2.28
N ALA A 559 -24.17 8.82 -2.90
CA ALA A 559 -24.19 9.66 -4.10
C ALA A 559 -24.98 8.99 -5.24
N GLN A 560 -24.68 7.73 -5.55
CA GLN A 560 -25.40 6.95 -6.58
C GLN A 560 -26.90 6.77 -6.26
N LYS A 561 -27.26 6.48 -5.00
CA LYS A 561 -28.66 6.31 -4.60
C LYS A 561 -29.46 7.59 -4.76
N MET A 562 -28.89 8.74 -4.35
CA MET A 562 -29.58 10.04 -4.38
C MET A 562 -29.97 10.45 -5.80
N CYS A 563 -29.17 10.11 -6.80
CA CYS A 563 -29.46 10.35 -8.21
C CYS A 563 -29.92 9.09 -8.97
N SER A 564 -30.53 8.12 -8.29
CA SER A 564 -31.08 6.92 -8.97
C SER A 564 -32.38 7.25 -9.71
N THR A 565 -32.69 6.52 -10.79
CA THR A 565 -33.90 6.73 -11.61
C THR A 565 -35.17 6.69 -10.77
N LYS A 566 -35.30 5.69 -9.89
CA LYS A 566 -36.42 5.57 -8.94
C LYS A 566 -36.62 6.81 -8.04
N VAL A 567 -35.54 7.47 -7.63
CA VAL A 567 -35.63 8.72 -6.83
C VAL A 567 -36.06 9.89 -7.71
N LEU A 568 -35.54 9.99 -8.94
CA LEU A 568 -35.91 11.03 -9.90
C LEU A 568 -37.38 10.91 -10.33
N GLU A 569 -37.87 9.70 -10.59
CA GLU A 569 -39.26 9.40 -10.94
C GLU A 569 -40.24 9.88 -9.85
N ILE A 570 -39.97 9.54 -8.58
CA ILE A 570 -40.80 9.96 -7.44
C ILE A 570 -40.71 11.47 -7.21
N LEU A 571 -39.50 12.06 -7.25
CA LEU A 571 -39.33 13.50 -7.08
C LEU A 571 -40.08 14.30 -8.16
N SER A 572 -40.10 13.82 -9.41
CA SER A 572 -40.75 14.51 -10.53
C SER A 572 -42.27 14.59 -10.42
N GLN A 573 -42.88 13.81 -9.52
CA GLN A 573 -44.31 13.84 -9.21
C GLN A 573 -44.65 14.80 -8.05
N LEU A 574 -43.65 15.32 -7.34
CA LEU A 574 -43.82 16.22 -6.19
C LEU A 574 -43.70 17.70 -6.63
N PRO A 575 -44.57 18.60 -6.13
CA PRO A 575 -44.51 20.02 -6.49
C PRO A 575 -43.25 20.70 -5.95
N GLY A 576 -42.67 21.62 -6.73
CA GLY A 576 -41.54 22.47 -6.33
C GLY A 576 -40.17 21.81 -6.34
N THR A 577 -40.07 20.52 -6.70
CA THR A 577 -38.82 19.76 -6.72
C THR A 577 -37.97 19.99 -7.97
N ASN A 578 -38.45 20.75 -8.96
CA ASN A 578 -37.93 20.86 -10.32
C ASN A 578 -36.40 21.04 -10.38
N ALA A 579 -35.85 22.00 -9.63
CA ALA A 579 -34.40 22.22 -9.55
C ALA A 579 -33.63 21.07 -8.88
N THR A 580 -34.25 20.35 -7.95
CA THR A 580 -33.65 19.15 -7.32
C THR A 580 -33.63 17.98 -8.28
N VAL A 581 -34.71 17.77 -9.05
CA VAL A 581 -34.73 16.81 -10.17
C VAL A 581 -33.64 17.16 -11.18
N ALA A 582 -33.55 18.42 -11.64
CA ALA A 582 -32.51 18.86 -12.57
C ALA A 582 -31.09 18.60 -12.03
N TYR A 583 -30.79 19.02 -10.80
CA TYR A 583 -29.48 18.79 -10.18
C TYR A 583 -29.12 17.30 -10.06
N LEU A 584 -30.07 16.46 -9.66
CA LEU A 584 -29.85 15.03 -9.51
C LEU A 584 -29.79 14.30 -10.86
N THR A 585 -30.49 14.78 -11.90
CA THR A 585 -30.37 14.28 -13.28
C THR A 585 -28.99 14.59 -13.86
N ILE A 586 -28.48 15.82 -13.71
CA ILE A 586 -27.09 16.19 -14.08
C ILE A 586 -26.10 15.25 -13.38
N MET A 587 -26.29 15.03 -12.07
CA MET A 587 -25.44 14.13 -11.28
C MET A 587 -25.54 12.67 -11.76
N ASN A 588 -26.73 12.17 -12.10
CA ASN A 588 -26.92 10.83 -12.68
C ASN A 588 -26.16 10.70 -14.01
N TYR A 589 -26.36 11.66 -14.92
CA TYR A 589 -25.82 11.63 -16.28
C TYR A 589 -24.29 11.69 -16.31
N ILE A 590 -23.68 12.52 -15.44
CA ILE A 590 -22.23 12.57 -15.24
C ILE A 590 -21.70 11.21 -14.76
N LEU A 591 -22.38 10.55 -13.81
CA LEU A 591 -21.94 9.25 -13.30
C LEU A 591 -22.13 8.13 -14.34
N ALA A 592 -23.29 8.08 -14.99
CA ALA A 592 -23.65 6.99 -15.90
C ALA A 592 -22.76 6.99 -17.15
N SER A 593 -22.45 8.16 -17.74
CA SER A 593 -21.62 8.26 -18.95
C SER A 593 -20.25 7.59 -18.83
N PHE A 594 -19.67 7.51 -17.63
CA PHE A 594 -18.39 6.82 -17.39
C PHE A 594 -18.53 5.47 -16.68
N LEU A 595 -19.43 5.34 -15.71
CA LEU A 595 -19.44 4.20 -14.78
C LEU A 595 -20.47 3.12 -15.10
N ASP A 596 -21.51 3.46 -15.85
CA ASP A 596 -22.48 2.48 -16.34
C ASP A 596 -21.81 1.67 -17.47
N LYS A 597 -21.90 0.35 -17.43
CA LYS A 597 -21.35 -0.53 -18.47
C LYS A 597 -22.35 -0.77 -19.61
N GLU A 598 -23.65 -0.59 -19.37
CA GLU A 598 -24.69 -0.98 -20.32
C GLU A 598 -24.94 0.09 -21.41
N LEU A 599 -24.54 1.35 -21.16
CA LEU A 599 -24.70 2.45 -22.12
C LEU A 599 -23.82 2.32 -23.36
N ASN A 600 -24.40 2.66 -24.52
CA ASN A 600 -23.68 2.82 -25.78
C ASN A 600 -22.92 4.18 -25.83
N ILE A 601 -22.08 4.39 -26.85
CA ILE A 601 -21.25 5.61 -26.93
C ILE A 601 -22.08 6.88 -27.16
N GLU A 602 -23.11 6.84 -28.00
CA GLU A 602 -24.01 7.97 -28.23
C GLU A 602 -24.63 8.47 -26.91
N GLU A 603 -25.18 7.55 -26.11
CA GLU A 603 -25.77 7.89 -24.81
C GLU A 603 -24.75 8.46 -23.82
N ARG A 604 -23.50 8.00 -23.85
CA ARG A 604 -22.42 8.54 -23.00
C ARG A 604 -22.09 9.97 -23.39
N ILE A 605 -21.93 10.25 -24.69
CA ILE A 605 -21.70 11.59 -25.23
C ILE A 605 -22.88 12.49 -24.86
N TYR A 606 -24.11 12.05 -25.17
CA TYR A 606 -25.34 12.81 -24.87
C TYR A 606 -25.43 13.18 -23.38
N LYS A 607 -25.29 12.20 -22.48
CA LYS A 607 -25.45 12.42 -21.03
C LYS A 607 -24.41 13.40 -20.47
N ILE A 608 -23.13 13.26 -20.83
CA ILE A 608 -22.09 14.17 -20.31
C ILE A 608 -22.22 15.58 -20.90
N TRP A 609 -22.58 15.70 -22.17
CA TRP A 609 -22.70 17.00 -22.83
C TRP A 609 -23.97 17.76 -22.47
N PHE A 610 -25.10 17.08 -22.32
CA PHE A 610 -26.30 17.64 -21.69
C PHE A 610 -25.95 18.24 -20.32
N SER A 611 -25.21 17.50 -19.50
CA SER A 611 -24.76 17.95 -18.18
C SER A 611 -23.86 19.19 -18.26
N VAL A 612 -22.92 19.24 -19.22
CA VAL A 612 -22.07 20.42 -19.46
C VAL A 612 -22.90 21.63 -19.89
N PHE A 613 -23.84 21.48 -20.83
CA PHE A 613 -24.66 22.61 -21.30
C PHE A 613 -25.55 23.17 -20.19
N VAL A 614 -26.22 22.32 -19.39
CA VAL A 614 -27.02 22.80 -18.24
C VAL A 614 -26.11 23.50 -17.22
N LEU A 615 -24.91 22.98 -16.93
CA LEU A 615 -23.95 23.64 -16.05
C LEU A 615 -23.46 24.99 -16.61
N ARG A 616 -23.21 25.10 -17.92
CA ARG A 616 -22.82 26.35 -18.61
C ARG A 616 -23.94 27.39 -18.54
N ILE A 617 -25.19 27.01 -18.86
CA ILE A 617 -26.37 27.89 -18.79
C ILE A 617 -26.60 28.36 -17.35
N TRP A 618 -26.64 27.44 -16.38
CA TRP A 618 -26.82 27.76 -14.96
C TRP A 618 -25.73 28.72 -14.45
N ARG A 619 -24.47 28.48 -14.83
CA ARG A 619 -23.35 29.36 -14.47
C ARG A 619 -23.44 30.74 -15.12
N ALA A 620 -23.95 30.85 -16.35
CA ALA A 620 -24.17 32.12 -17.01
C ALA A 620 -25.31 32.91 -16.35
N TRP A 621 -26.45 32.26 -16.09
CA TRP A 621 -27.59 32.85 -15.38
C TRP A 621 -27.18 33.39 -14.00
N LEU A 622 -26.43 32.62 -13.21
CA LEU A 622 -25.93 33.06 -11.90
C LEU A 622 -25.03 34.31 -11.98
N LYS A 623 -24.26 34.51 -13.06
CA LYS A 623 -23.45 35.73 -13.23
C LYS A 623 -24.31 36.96 -13.51
N ASN A 624 -25.47 36.78 -14.13
CA ASN A 624 -26.38 37.86 -14.51
C ASN A 624 -27.28 38.30 -13.34
N LYS A 625 -27.32 37.55 -12.23
CA LYS A 625 -28.09 37.86 -11.01
C LYS A 625 -27.18 38.42 -9.92
N LYS A 626 -27.38 39.69 -9.53
CA LYS A 626 -26.59 40.39 -8.50
C LYS A 626 -26.67 39.75 -7.10
N GLU A 627 -27.74 38.99 -6.83
CA GLU A 627 -28.02 38.33 -5.55
C GLU A 627 -27.14 37.09 -5.30
N TYR A 628 -26.55 36.51 -6.35
CA TYR A 628 -25.85 35.24 -6.28
C TYR A 628 -24.37 35.36 -6.63
N THR A 629 -23.57 34.43 -6.11
CA THR A 629 -22.14 34.32 -6.44
C THR A 629 -21.82 32.89 -6.85
N ILE A 630 -20.99 32.71 -7.87
CA ILE A 630 -20.56 31.37 -8.31
C ILE A 630 -19.92 30.58 -7.15
N GLY A 631 -19.16 31.25 -6.28
CA GLY A 631 -18.52 30.63 -5.10
C GLY A 631 -19.50 30.00 -4.11
N ASN A 632 -20.70 30.56 -3.91
CA ASN A 632 -21.66 30.11 -2.91
C ASN A 632 -22.94 29.48 -3.50
N ASN A 633 -23.27 29.72 -4.77
CA ASN A 633 -24.55 29.33 -5.37
C ASN A 633 -24.45 28.33 -6.54
N PHE A 634 -23.24 28.05 -7.02
CA PHE A 634 -22.98 27.03 -8.06
C PHE A 634 -22.34 25.76 -7.46
N ILE A 635 -22.01 24.77 -8.29
CA ILE A 635 -21.01 23.75 -7.93
C ILE A 635 -19.60 24.38 -7.81
N THR A 636 -18.64 23.70 -7.19
CA THR A 636 -17.29 24.26 -7.05
C THR A 636 -16.60 24.36 -8.41
N ASN A 637 -15.81 25.42 -8.65
CA ASN A 637 -15.09 25.60 -9.91
C ASN A 637 -14.20 24.39 -10.26
N ASN A 638 -13.57 23.75 -9.27
CA ASN A 638 -12.82 22.50 -9.45
C ASN A 638 -13.72 21.36 -9.98
N CYS A 639 -14.88 21.12 -9.36
CA CYS A 639 -15.82 20.09 -9.81
C CYS A 639 -16.35 20.38 -11.22
N TYR A 640 -16.66 21.64 -11.52
CA TYR A 640 -17.09 22.07 -12.85
C TYR A 640 -16.01 21.82 -13.91
N SER A 641 -14.75 22.19 -13.63
CA SER A 641 -13.62 21.90 -14.51
C SER A 641 -13.35 20.40 -14.71
N CYS A 642 -13.58 19.56 -13.70
CA CYS A 642 -13.50 18.11 -13.84
C CYS A 642 -14.56 17.57 -14.81
N VAL A 643 -15.80 18.08 -14.75
CA VAL A 643 -16.89 17.65 -15.65
C VAL A 643 -16.62 18.09 -17.09
N GLU A 644 -16.20 19.34 -17.30
CA GLU A 644 -15.82 19.87 -18.62
C GLU A 644 -14.70 19.03 -19.27
N ILE A 645 -13.59 18.79 -18.57
CA ILE A 645 -12.48 17.96 -19.09
C ILE A 645 -12.97 16.56 -19.46
N ASN A 646 -13.78 15.91 -18.61
CA ASN A 646 -14.31 14.59 -18.91
C ASN A 646 -15.17 14.58 -20.19
N ALA A 647 -16.03 15.58 -20.39
CA ALA A 647 -16.87 15.68 -21.57
C ALA A 647 -16.06 15.80 -22.88
N HIS A 648 -15.03 16.66 -22.88
CA HIS A 648 -14.12 16.82 -24.02
C HIS A 648 -13.25 15.57 -24.25
N SER A 649 -12.70 14.99 -23.17
CA SER A 649 -11.85 13.79 -23.23
C SER A 649 -12.60 12.55 -23.71
N LEU A 650 -13.91 12.43 -23.43
CA LEU A 650 -14.73 11.36 -24.00
C LEU A 650 -14.81 11.45 -25.53
N ILE A 651 -14.98 12.65 -26.09
CA ILE A 651 -14.96 12.83 -27.55
C ILE A 651 -13.56 12.53 -28.11
N ARG A 652 -12.49 13.02 -27.47
CA ARG A 652 -11.11 12.69 -27.90
C ARG A 652 -10.88 11.18 -27.91
N LEU A 653 -11.43 10.44 -26.93
CA LEU A 653 -11.33 8.97 -26.88
C LEU A 653 -12.07 8.31 -28.02
N VAL A 654 -13.32 8.71 -28.29
CA VAL A 654 -14.12 8.14 -29.38
C VAL A 654 -13.46 8.38 -30.73
N VAL A 655 -12.89 9.58 -30.94
CA VAL A 655 -12.09 9.92 -32.12
C VAL A 655 -10.80 9.09 -32.18
N GLN A 656 -10.05 8.96 -31.09
CA GLN A 656 -8.81 8.16 -31.08
C GLN A 656 -9.06 6.67 -31.35
N PHE A 657 -10.11 6.08 -30.77
CA PHE A 657 -10.52 4.69 -31.01
C PHE A 657 -11.13 4.47 -32.42
N ARG A 658 -11.56 5.53 -33.10
CA ARG A 658 -11.99 5.49 -34.50
C ARG A 658 -10.80 5.55 -35.47
N ASP A 659 -9.80 6.35 -35.15
CA ASP A 659 -8.73 6.73 -36.07
C ASP A 659 -7.43 5.91 -35.87
N ASP A 660 -7.17 5.36 -34.68
CA ASP A 660 -6.00 4.51 -34.40
C ASP A 660 -6.34 3.02 -34.56
N THR A 661 -5.80 2.41 -35.63
CA THR A 661 -5.97 0.98 -35.94
C THR A 661 -5.39 0.03 -34.89
N ASN A 662 -4.57 0.52 -33.96
CA ASN A 662 -3.97 -0.26 -32.87
C ASN A 662 -4.82 -0.27 -31.60
N LEU A 663 -5.97 0.42 -31.58
CA LEU A 663 -6.97 0.38 -30.52
C LEU A 663 -8.16 -0.48 -30.97
N THR A 664 -8.41 -1.59 -30.27
CA THR A 664 -9.56 -2.45 -30.57
C THR A 664 -10.78 -2.07 -29.70
N PRO A 665 -12.01 -2.35 -30.14
CA PRO A 665 -13.21 -2.05 -29.37
C PRO A 665 -13.23 -2.61 -27.94
N ASP A 666 -12.65 -3.80 -27.72
CA ASP A 666 -12.52 -4.42 -26.39
C ASP A 666 -11.66 -3.59 -25.42
N MET A 667 -10.78 -2.72 -25.92
CA MET A 667 -9.95 -1.84 -25.11
C MET A 667 -10.72 -0.63 -24.56
N PHE A 668 -11.94 -0.35 -25.05
CA PHE A 668 -12.77 0.78 -24.63
C PHE A 668 -13.43 0.54 -23.27
N THR A 669 -12.61 0.53 -22.23
CA THR A 669 -13.00 0.24 -20.84
C THR A 669 -13.14 1.52 -20.03
N ILE A 670 -13.97 2.46 -20.50
CA ILE A 670 -14.10 3.84 -19.98
C ILE A 670 -14.29 3.94 -18.46
N TRP A 671 -14.99 2.98 -17.85
CA TRP A 671 -15.18 2.87 -16.40
C TRP A 671 -13.88 2.61 -15.60
N ASN A 672 -12.83 2.10 -16.25
CA ASN A 672 -11.50 1.89 -15.67
C ASN A 672 -10.56 3.10 -15.87
N PHE A 673 -10.94 4.11 -16.68
CA PHE A 673 -10.10 5.28 -16.98
C PHE A 673 -10.24 6.36 -15.88
N SER A 674 -10.01 5.97 -14.63
CA SER A 674 -10.17 6.81 -13.42
C SER A 674 -9.11 6.47 -12.37
N SER A 675 -8.91 7.33 -11.36
CA SER A 675 -7.96 7.04 -10.27
C SER A 675 -8.47 6.00 -9.26
N GLN A 676 -9.62 5.35 -9.52
CA GLN A 676 -10.17 4.31 -8.65
C GLN A 676 -9.23 3.11 -8.45
N THR A 677 -8.30 2.86 -9.37
CA THR A 677 -7.24 1.85 -9.23
C THR A 677 -6.33 2.15 -8.02
N CYS A 678 -6.05 3.43 -7.74
CA CYS A 678 -5.30 3.86 -6.57
C CYS A 678 -6.09 3.66 -5.26
N GLU A 679 -7.36 4.04 -5.19
CA GLU A 679 -8.16 3.80 -3.97
C GLU A 679 -8.50 2.31 -3.77
N GLN A 680 -8.57 1.49 -4.84
CA GLN A 680 -8.56 0.03 -4.71
C GLN A 680 -7.26 -0.47 -4.06
N PHE A 681 -6.10 0.02 -4.50
CA PHE A 681 -4.81 -0.28 -3.88
C PHE A 681 -4.73 0.20 -2.42
N PHE A 682 -5.24 1.38 -2.10
CA PHE A 682 -5.30 1.90 -0.72
C PHE A 682 -6.21 1.05 0.17
N ARG A 683 -7.38 0.60 -0.31
CA ARG A 683 -8.24 -0.35 0.42
C ARG A 683 -7.58 -1.71 0.61
N ALA A 684 -6.87 -2.22 -0.39
CA ALA A 684 -6.12 -3.48 -0.30
C ALA A 684 -4.99 -3.39 0.74
N THR A 685 -4.21 -2.29 0.76
CA THR A 685 -3.14 -2.10 1.74
C THR A 685 -3.68 -1.88 3.16
N ARG A 686 -4.79 -1.15 3.33
CA ARG A 686 -5.47 -0.98 4.64
C ARG A 686 -6.03 -2.29 5.19
N SER A 687 -6.58 -3.17 4.35
CA SER A 687 -7.16 -4.46 4.76
C SER A 687 -6.12 -5.56 5.01
N LEU A 688 -4.94 -5.49 4.41
CA LEU A 688 -3.83 -6.42 4.65
C LEU A 688 -3.14 -6.18 6.01
N THR A 689 -3.83 -6.57 7.08
CA THR A 689 -3.32 -6.58 8.47
C THR A 689 -3.03 -8.00 8.95
N THR A 690 -1.84 -8.24 9.52
CA THR A 690 -1.44 -9.60 9.94
C THR A 690 -1.62 -9.91 11.43
N PHE A 691 -1.84 -8.90 12.30
CA PHE A 691 -1.88 -9.08 13.77
C PHE A 691 -2.67 -8.03 14.56
N SER A 692 -3.11 -6.94 13.96
CA SER A 692 -3.77 -5.82 14.64
C SER A 692 -4.48 -4.96 13.60
N THR A 693 -5.58 -4.33 13.98
CA THR A 693 -6.43 -3.41 13.19
C THR A 693 -5.75 -2.10 12.80
N VAL A 694 -4.43 -2.11 12.56
CA VAL A 694 -3.66 -0.94 12.15
C VAL A 694 -3.93 -0.63 10.68
N VAL A 695 -5.01 0.13 10.45
CA VAL A 695 -5.39 0.71 9.14
C VAL A 695 -4.29 1.62 8.61
N ASN A 696 -3.60 2.34 9.51
CA ASN A 696 -2.54 3.29 9.18
C ASN A 696 -1.19 2.57 8.96
N PHE A 697 -0.42 3.01 7.97
CA PHE A 697 0.90 2.43 7.66
C PHE A 697 2.01 3.49 7.59
N SER A 698 3.26 3.04 7.68
CA SER A 698 4.46 3.81 7.35
C SER A 698 4.79 3.63 5.87
N MET A 699 5.74 4.41 5.36
CA MET A 699 6.18 4.29 3.96
C MET A 699 6.78 2.91 3.66
N LYS A 700 7.63 2.41 4.56
CA LYS A 700 8.12 1.01 4.53
C LYS A 700 6.97 0.00 4.64
N GLY A 701 5.96 0.32 5.45
CA GLY A 701 4.79 -0.50 5.70
C GLY A 701 3.83 -0.63 4.50
N ILE A 702 3.75 0.37 3.60
CA ILE A 702 2.96 0.26 2.36
C ILE A 702 3.74 -0.50 1.27
N ILE A 703 5.05 -0.27 1.11
CA ILE A 703 5.91 -1.04 0.19
C ILE A 703 5.89 -2.54 0.52
N SER A 704 5.95 -2.90 1.82
CA SER A 704 5.84 -4.30 2.25
C SER A 704 4.46 -4.93 1.98
N ARG A 705 3.41 -4.13 1.80
CA ARG A 705 2.05 -4.61 1.49
C ARG A 705 1.81 -4.70 -0.01
N LEU A 706 2.31 -3.74 -0.79
CA LEU A 706 2.32 -3.82 -2.25
C LEU A 706 2.91 -5.15 -2.74
N LYS A 707 4.06 -5.53 -2.19
CA LYS A 707 4.66 -6.86 -2.42
C LYS A 707 3.65 -7.99 -2.22
N ARG A 708 2.93 -8.02 -1.10
CA ARG A 708 1.91 -9.06 -0.83
C ARG A 708 0.73 -9.03 -1.81
N ILE A 709 0.32 -7.85 -2.28
CA ILE A 709 -0.76 -7.69 -3.27
C ILE A 709 -0.32 -8.27 -4.63
N GLU A 710 0.87 -7.90 -5.11
CA GLU A 710 1.46 -8.44 -6.35
C GLU A 710 1.60 -9.97 -6.29
N THR A 711 2.01 -10.51 -5.14
CA THR A 711 2.09 -11.95 -4.90
C THR A 711 0.73 -12.63 -4.96
N ILE A 712 -0.32 -12.06 -4.34
CA ILE A 712 -1.68 -12.61 -4.43
C ILE A 712 -2.15 -12.66 -5.89
N ASN A 713 -1.99 -11.56 -6.63
CA ASN A 713 -2.46 -11.45 -8.01
C ASN A 713 -1.72 -12.40 -8.95
N THR A 714 -0.41 -12.58 -8.74
CA THR A 714 0.41 -13.53 -9.51
C THR A 714 0.02 -14.98 -9.21
N ILE A 715 -0.07 -15.36 -7.93
CA ILE A 715 -0.41 -16.73 -7.52
C ILE A 715 -1.82 -17.13 -7.99
N LYS A 716 -2.79 -16.22 -7.96
CA LYS A 716 -4.15 -16.48 -8.45
C LYS A 716 -4.15 -16.91 -9.92
N ILE A 717 -3.43 -16.18 -10.78
CA ILE A 717 -3.36 -16.45 -12.22
C ILE A 717 -2.60 -17.76 -12.47
N GLU A 718 -1.45 -17.94 -11.82
CA GLU A 718 -0.63 -19.15 -11.98
C GLU A 718 -1.33 -20.43 -11.52
N LEU A 719 -2.07 -20.40 -10.39
CA LEU A 719 -2.81 -21.58 -9.90
C LEU A 719 -4.11 -21.85 -10.65
N LYS A 720 -4.66 -20.86 -11.35
CA LYS A 720 -5.80 -21.01 -12.26
C LYS A 720 -5.38 -21.64 -13.59
N ASN A 721 -4.20 -21.28 -14.09
CA ASN A 721 -3.64 -21.80 -15.34
C ASN A 721 -2.85 -23.11 -15.15
N ALA A 722 -2.58 -23.52 -13.91
CA ALA A 722 -1.94 -24.80 -13.59
C ALA A 722 -2.87 -25.99 -13.87
N SER A 723 -2.28 -27.16 -14.12
CA SER A 723 -2.98 -28.45 -14.31
C SER A 723 -3.88 -28.87 -13.13
N SER A 724 -3.75 -28.22 -11.96
CA SER A 724 -4.62 -28.42 -10.80
C SER A 724 -5.88 -27.52 -10.79
N SER A 725 -6.00 -26.52 -11.68
CA SER A 725 -7.16 -25.63 -11.87
C SER A 725 -7.84 -25.18 -10.57
N ILE A 726 -7.10 -24.49 -9.70
CA ILE A 726 -7.63 -24.04 -8.41
C ILE A 726 -8.53 -22.81 -8.62
N SER A 727 -9.85 -23.01 -8.53
CA SER A 727 -10.81 -21.92 -8.59
C SER A 727 -10.92 -21.18 -7.25
N PHE A 728 -10.89 -19.85 -7.29
CA PHE A 728 -11.03 -19.01 -6.09
C PHE A 728 -12.47 -18.48 -6.00
N ALA A 729 -13.21 -18.88 -4.97
CA ALA A 729 -14.66 -18.63 -4.82
C ALA A 729 -15.12 -17.15 -4.83
N ARG A 730 -14.18 -16.18 -4.80
CA ARG A 730 -14.47 -14.74 -4.98
C ARG A 730 -14.40 -14.27 -6.44
N GLU A 731 -14.09 -15.15 -7.39
CA GLU A 731 -14.01 -14.85 -8.84
C GLU A 731 -15.23 -15.36 -9.62
N LYS A 732 -16.42 -15.37 -9.01
CA LYS A 732 -17.68 -15.43 -9.78
C LYS A 732 -17.91 -14.10 -10.51
N ASN A 733 -17.05 -13.81 -11.48
CA ASN A 733 -17.26 -12.74 -12.43
C ASN A 733 -18.40 -13.17 -13.35
N THR A 734 -19.51 -12.43 -13.32
CA THR A 734 -20.47 -12.45 -14.43
C THR A 734 -19.71 -12.12 -15.72
N LYS A 735 -19.96 -12.88 -16.79
CA LYS A 735 -19.42 -12.55 -18.12
C LYS A 735 -20.14 -11.29 -18.62
N TYR A 736 -19.62 -10.12 -18.26
CA TYR A 736 -19.87 -8.93 -19.06
C TYR A 736 -19.17 -9.15 -20.40
N ILE A 737 -19.98 -9.31 -21.44
CA ILE A 737 -19.55 -9.30 -22.83
C ILE A 737 -19.88 -7.90 -23.31
N PRO A 738 -18.90 -7.06 -23.69
CA PRO A 738 -19.19 -5.77 -24.27
C PRO A 738 -20.09 -5.95 -25.50
N PRO A 739 -21.11 -5.11 -25.71
CA PRO A 739 -21.78 -5.07 -27.01
C PRO A 739 -20.74 -4.76 -28.10
N TYR A 740 -20.95 -5.25 -29.33
CA TYR A 740 -20.06 -4.94 -30.44
C TYR A 740 -20.08 -3.42 -30.71
N ILE A 741 -18.96 -2.75 -30.45
CA ILE A 741 -18.79 -1.31 -30.68
C ILE A 741 -18.11 -1.12 -32.04
N ASN A 742 -18.83 -0.54 -32.99
CA ASN A 742 -18.25 -0.01 -34.22
C ASN A 742 -17.94 1.48 -34.01
N PHE A 743 -16.66 1.88 -34.08
CA PHE A 743 -16.26 3.29 -33.94
C PHE A 743 -16.46 4.11 -35.23
N ALA A 744 -16.50 3.47 -36.41
CA ALA A 744 -16.59 4.16 -37.69
C ALA A 744 -17.90 4.95 -37.89
N ILE A 745 -18.96 4.62 -37.15
CA ILE A 745 -20.24 5.36 -37.20
C ILE A 745 -20.16 6.73 -36.50
N TYR A 746 -19.16 6.99 -35.66
CA TYR A 746 -19.00 8.27 -34.96
C TYR A 746 -18.19 9.25 -35.81
N THR A 747 -18.74 9.58 -36.98
CA THR A 747 -18.28 10.69 -37.83
C THR A 747 -18.46 12.03 -37.11
N GLU A 748 -17.78 13.07 -37.59
CA GLU A 748 -17.89 14.42 -37.01
C GLU A 748 -19.34 14.92 -37.00
N ASN A 749 -20.08 14.74 -38.11
CA ASN A 749 -21.49 15.10 -38.23
C ASN A 749 -22.38 14.35 -37.22
N ASN A 750 -22.12 13.06 -37.00
CA ASN A 750 -22.90 12.27 -36.03
C ASN A 750 -22.62 12.73 -34.60
N ILE A 751 -21.36 13.04 -34.26
CA ILE A 751 -21.01 13.64 -32.96
C ILE A 751 -21.70 15.00 -32.80
N VAL A 752 -21.60 15.90 -33.78
CA VAL A 752 -22.26 17.22 -33.76
C VAL A 752 -23.78 17.10 -33.60
N SER A 753 -24.43 16.14 -34.27
CA SER A 753 -25.87 15.87 -34.12
C SER A 753 -26.26 15.51 -32.67
N ILE A 754 -25.52 14.59 -32.04
CA ILE A 754 -25.73 14.20 -30.64
C ILE A 754 -25.54 15.39 -29.69
N ILE A 755 -24.56 16.25 -29.98
CA ILE A 755 -24.24 17.43 -29.19
C ILE A 755 -25.30 18.52 -29.34
N ASN A 756 -25.81 18.76 -30.55
CA ASN A 756 -26.90 19.70 -30.80
C ASN A 756 -28.18 19.28 -30.07
N ARG A 757 -28.55 18.00 -30.15
CA ARG A 757 -29.65 17.41 -29.37
C ARG A 757 -29.45 17.64 -27.86
N SER A 758 -28.25 17.35 -27.34
CA SER A 758 -27.91 17.59 -25.93
C SER A 758 -28.02 19.06 -25.52
N CYS A 759 -27.68 19.98 -26.41
CA CYS A 759 -27.74 21.42 -26.20
C CYS A 759 -29.19 21.92 -26.18
N ASP A 760 -30.04 21.43 -27.08
CA ASP A 760 -31.44 21.83 -27.15
C ASP A 760 -32.26 21.26 -26.00
N ASP A 761 -32.04 20.00 -25.62
CA ASP A 761 -32.63 19.41 -24.42
C ASP A 761 -32.20 20.15 -23.14
N ALA A 762 -30.93 20.60 -23.06
CA ALA A 762 -30.43 21.42 -21.96
C ALA A 762 -31.08 22.82 -21.91
N LYS A 763 -31.29 23.47 -23.07
CA LYS A 763 -32.06 24.73 -23.16
C LYS A 763 -33.51 24.52 -22.73
N ASN A 764 -34.14 23.41 -23.10
CA ASN A 764 -35.52 23.10 -22.73
C ASN A 764 -35.66 22.87 -21.22
N MET A 765 -34.72 22.14 -20.59
CA MET A 765 -34.65 22.04 -19.12
C MET A 765 -34.49 23.42 -18.46
N ALA A 766 -33.64 24.29 -19.02
CA ALA A 766 -33.43 25.63 -18.48
C ALA A 766 -34.67 26.54 -18.61
N LYS A 767 -35.41 26.46 -19.71
CA LYS A 767 -36.72 27.13 -19.90
C LYS A 767 -37.75 26.67 -18.87
N ASN A 768 -37.86 25.35 -18.65
CA ASN A 768 -38.81 24.75 -17.69
C ASN A 768 -38.50 25.06 -16.22
N LEU A 769 -37.39 25.75 -15.93
CA LEU A 769 -36.99 26.25 -14.61
C LEU A 769 -37.16 27.77 -14.48
N ASP A 770 -37.69 28.46 -15.50
CA ASP A 770 -37.70 29.92 -15.64
C ASP A 770 -36.30 30.56 -15.53
N SER A 771 -35.25 29.81 -15.90
CA SER A 771 -33.87 30.29 -15.83
C SER A 771 -33.42 31.06 -17.09
N LEU A 772 -34.32 31.26 -18.06
CA LEU A 772 -34.06 31.96 -19.32
C LEU A 772 -35.20 32.92 -19.68
N ASN A 773 -35.14 34.12 -19.09
CA ASN A 773 -35.41 35.41 -19.72
C ASN A 773 -34.20 36.31 -19.41
#